data_AF-D8IEL4-F1
#
_entry.id   AF-D8IEL4-F1
#
_cell.length_a   1.000
_cell.length_b   1.000
_cell.length_c   1.000
_cell.angle_alpha   90.00
_cell.angle_beta   90.00
_cell.angle_gamma   90.00
#
_symmetry.space_group_name_H-M   'P 1'
#
loop_
_entity.id
_entity.type
_entity.pdbx_description
1 polymer ?
#
loop_
_entity_poly.entity_id
_entity_poly.type
_entity_poly.pdbx_seq_one_letter_code
_entity_poly.pdbx_strand_id
1 'polypeptide(L)'
;MKKIEYYIDYIFEENQEDIKQYVLKQTDIINFKINKNNISNDKSVYSKIVEKYFQKDDDNDYVIRLFKIISLYDIDNIYVFEAFIINIIAGLKIKDAILKTINNKKILNYNKENISEEETLKRKFCIFTYFDNAYKYFPNYINNYIENVYKLTFEESYKEYNDNIIIPLMALVVGYYFNNNEKYIERILEYLDNINTLDSMLAVSIIVDKNKKIENKFLELLKQLEKNNKNLIADFIYIARLPIENKYFFDFNNYDDYINYLKDLNADNYIIFLIKYLSNNIHLNYNNIYSELIEIKEYDEETFNKIYEVLKLSDNNKYAIELMSIFNLITNRSIDNINYFLESLEKELENFFNIKHIKFNSIYDLINALKIYKDDFTIKFNERIIFLLNVFNWFYETDDNSKKIVNTVLESFPYNLMIPIIIKNNINLFNKNIDDTIKQYNINIKDLLISYFNSYPIYIFKSQYITELLNNYAYNIKEAFEDIDFLNTVSNKSYALIDFLELVYSKNNFDDYSIVYNILNTDNEELKKYSLSIIAENEELNRKYIEDNLDNCKEFKEILKKWNYNKEDFCFNSIEEIYNYVDYYYTDNELLDFLDNNYYNIVSRENTSINIKVLKYILNEFLKIEKPIKIKDAEKILEFIERKSFIEAVENTVEYFINNNLIEDNIKIITPYAIYADESHIEKLHQLLINWNNSFKTPLILYTMQSIAINGKTSALKMINKFALNSNNKEIKNNIKDILVYASEILNTNIDNIFERLFPNFGFSIEGKKIINYGNRSFQLQLLSDSYLEIFDIQNSSIIKELPDADGDKDLENIKEDFLHIQKTLKEIINHEKIKLTRALINGRKWDYKTFFEVFINNPIMHYFTLSFVWGVYDENDVLIDSFRYMEDGSFITADDELYELPDSCYIGIYNIIDDDIEKFYKWKEQFELYDIEQPINQFINELITLKEENIKYDSIIMFEGIKIDTSYINQLCRELDIRDTYFNDNASYMIFDDVLKIVCKINAFAYGEEIVLGSIEFYELEKNERLGKKINPFEISQKFVSSILYYLSLGLYE
;
A
#
# COMPACT_ATOMS: atom_id res chain seq x y z
N MET A 1 37.87 -5.81 -47.25
CA MET A 1 38.53 -4.64 -47.87
C MET A 1 37.60 -3.43 -48.02
N LYS A 2 36.60 -3.39 -48.90
CA LYS A 2 35.75 -2.18 -49.13
C LYS A 2 35.13 -1.51 -47.89
N LYS A 3 34.76 -2.27 -46.84
CA LYS A 3 34.26 -1.70 -45.58
C LYS A 3 35.37 -1.16 -44.66
N ILE A 4 36.60 -1.70 -44.73
CA ILE A 4 37.76 -1.19 -43.98
C ILE A 4 38.25 0.11 -44.60
N GLU A 5 38.31 0.17 -45.93
CA GLU A 5 38.70 1.38 -46.67
C GLU A 5 37.83 2.56 -46.25
N TYR A 6 36.50 2.38 -46.26
CA TYR A 6 35.56 3.43 -45.85
C TYR A 6 35.75 3.92 -44.40
N TYR A 7 36.20 3.05 -43.49
CA TYR A 7 36.42 3.39 -42.07
C TYR A 7 37.80 3.99 -41.79
N ILE A 8 38.86 3.52 -42.46
CA ILE A 8 40.19 4.15 -42.42
C ILE A 8 40.09 5.56 -42.98
N ASP A 9 39.36 5.71 -44.08
CA ASP A 9 39.07 6.99 -44.70
C ASP A 9 38.30 7.88 -43.69
N TYR A 10 37.32 7.36 -42.95
CA TYR A 10 36.57 8.15 -41.95
C TYR A 10 37.37 8.57 -40.69
N ILE A 11 38.25 7.71 -40.15
CA ILE A 11 38.93 7.97 -38.86
C ILE A 11 40.20 8.84 -39.00
N PHE A 12 40.90 8.78 -40.14
CA PHE A 12 42.26 9.32 -40.28
C PHE A 12 42.41 10.36 -41.41
N GLU A 13 41.42 11.25 -41.54
CA GLU A 13 41.23 12.23 -42.63
C GLU A 13 42.51 12.90 -43.18
N GLU A 14 43.52 13.19 -42.35
CA GLU A 14 44.75 13.89 -42.79
C GLU A 14 45.87 12.99 -43.37
N ASN A 15 45.83 11.66 -43.25
CA ASN A 15 46.89 10.77 -43.79
C ASN A 15 46.33 9.44 -44.34
N GLN A 16 45.11 9.48 -44.88
CA GLN A 16 44.33 8.30 -45.30
C GLN A 16 45.12 7.35 -46.22
N GLU A 17 45.82 7.87 -47.23
CA GLU A 17 46.43 7.04 -48.29
C GLU A 17 47.62 6.21 -47.75
N ASP A 18 48.53 6.80 -46.98
CA ASP A 18 49.71 6.11 -46.44
C ASP A 18 49.32 5.10 -45.34
N ILE A 19 48.33 5.46 -44.51
CA ILE A 19 47.75 4.58 -43.49
C ILE A 19 47.05 3.39 -44.15
N LYS A 20 46.26 3.64 -45.19
CA LYS A 20 45.57 2.62 -45.97
C LYS A 20 46.56 1.70 -46.68
N GLN A 21 47.61 2.25 -47.28
CA GLN A 21 48.67 1.45 -47.90
C GLN A 21 49.40 0.58 -46.86
N TYR A 22 49.70 1.11 -45.69
CA TYR A 22 50.31 0.33 -44.63
C TYR A 22 49.39 -0.78 -44.14
N VAL A 23 48.16 -0.43 -43.76
CA VAL A 23 47.17 -1.40 -43.26
C VAL A 23 46.92 -2.48 -44.31
N LEU A 24 46.81 -2.12 -45.59
CA LEU A 24 46.59 -3.04 -46.71
C LEU A 24 47.84 -3.84 -47.14
N LYS A 25 48.97 -3.78 -46.43
CA LYS A 25 50.27 -4.39 -46.79
C LYS A 25 50.84 -3.93 -48.15
N GLN A 26 50.41 -2.78 -48.64
CA GLN A 26 50.94 -2.19 -49.87
C GLN A 26 52.26 -1.46 -49.59
N THR A 27 52.51 -1.08 -48.34
CA THR A 27 53.79 -0.54 -47.84
C THR A 27 54.11 -1.08 -46.45
N ASP A 28 55.40 -1.22 -46.12
CA ASP A 28 55.86 -1.57 -44.75
C ASP A 28 56.38 -0.35 -43.98
N ILE A 29 56.45 0.81 -44.64
CA ILE A 29 56.97 2.06 -44.10
C ILE A 29 55.81 3.04 -43.99
N ILE A 30 55.61 3.60 -42.80
CA ILE A 30 54.64 4.66 -42.53
C ILE A 30 55.38 5.98 -42.39
N ASN A 31 55.02 6.97 -43.19
CA ASN A 31 55.47 8.37 -43.05
C ASN A 31 54.24 9.28 -42.90
N PHE A 32 53.71 9.44 -41.68
CA PHE A 32 52.61 10.41 -41.45
C PHE A 32 52.95 11.44 -40.36
N LYS A 33 52.30 12.61 -40.46
CA LYS A 33 52.37 13.67 -39.44
C LYS A 33 51.31 13.42 -38.37
N ILE A 34 51.74 13.21 -37.12
CA ILE A 34 50.85 13.06 -35.97
C ILE A 34 50.29 14.44 -35.60
N ASN A 35 49.05 14.73 -35.97
CA ASN A 35 48.30 15.85 -35.40
C ASN A 35 47.39 15.31 -34.27
N LYS A 36 47.35 16.05 -33.14
CA LYS A 36 46.46 15.77 -32.00
C LYS A 36 45.00 16.05 -32.36
N ASN A 37 44.36 15.14 -33.11
CA ASN A 37 42.91 15.17 -33.27
C ASN A 37 42.28 14.11 -32.37
N ASN A 38 41.27 14.52 -31.61
CA ASN A 38 40.44 13.62 -30.79
C ASN A 38 39.63 12.71 -31.72
N ILE A 39 39.90 11.42 -31.68
CA ILE A 39 39.14 10.41 -32.42
C ILE A 39 37.72 10.32 -31.84
N SER A 40 36.71 10.18 -32.70
CA SER A 40 35.29 10.07 -32.33
C SER A 40 35.00 8.89 -31.36
N ASN A 41 34.22 9.16 -30.31
CA ASN A 41 33.94 8.33 -29.12
C ASN A 41 32.89 7.21 -29.33
N ASP A 42 32.71 6.67 -30.53
CA ASP A 42 31.66 5.67 -30.78
C ASP A 42 32.09 4.24 -30.38
N LYS A 43 31.77 3.86 -29.13
CA LYS A 43 32.05 2.54 -28.52
C LYS A 43 31.52 1.36 -29.35
N SER A 44 30.49 1.58 -30.17
CA SER A 44 29.92 0.52 -31.01
C SER A 44 30.82 0.14 -32.20
N VAL A 45 31.80 0.98 -32.54
CA VAL A 45 32.66 0.81 -33.70
C VAL A 45 33.87 -0.07 -33.38
N TYR A 46 34.55 0.17 -32.25
CA TYR A 46 35.71 -0.63 -31.83
C TYR A 46 35.32 -2.06 -31.48
N SER A 47 34.21 -2.25 -30.77
CA SER A 47 33.63 -3.57 -30.48
C SER A 47 33.30 -4.36 -31.75
N LYS A 48 32.64 -3.74 -32.74
CA LYS A 48 32.34 -4.37 -34.04
C LYS A 48 33.59 -4.70 -34.87
N ILE A 49 34.68 -3.94 -34.72
CA ILE A 49 35.96 -4.23 -35.39
C ILE A 49 36.61 -5.46 -34.75
N VAL A 50 36.62 -5.53 -33.42
CA VAL A 50 37.15 -6.65 -32.65
C VAL A 50 36.35 -7.94 -32.92
N GLU A 51 35.02 -7.90 -32.81
CA GLU A 51 34.15 -9.06 -33.05
C GLU A 51 34.27 -9.63 -34.47
N LYS A 52 34.38 -8.76 -35.48
CA LYS A 52 34.28 -9.17 -36.89
C LYS A 52 35.58 -9.69 -37.47
N TYR A 53 36.72 -9.33 -36.88
CA TYR A 53 38.04 -9.67 -37.41
C TYR A 53 38.81 -10.68 -36.57
N PHE A 54 38.50 -10.84 -35.27
CA PHE A 54 39.08 -11.92 -34.47
C PHE A 54 38.43 -13.30 -34.70
N GLN A 55 37.27 -13.37 -35.38
CA GLN A 55 36.61 -14.63 -35.72
C GLN A 55 37.07 -15.29 -37.02
N LYS A 56 38.11 -14.77 -37.70
CA LYS A 56 38.63 -15.36 -38.95
C LYS A 56 40.12 -15.66 -38.85
N ASP A 57 40.43 -16.96 -38.78
CA ASP A 57 41.72 -17.52 -38.36
C ASP A 57 42.96 -17.24 -39.23
N ASP A 58 42.93 -16.46 -40.32
CA ASP A 58 44.12 -16.40 -41.20
C ASP A 58 44.52 -15.02 -41.80
N ASP A 59 43.99 -13.88 -41.34
CA ASP A 59 44.47 -12.56 -41.82
C ASP A 59 44.53 -11.47 -40.73
N ASN A 60 45.15 -11.80 -39.59
CA ASN A 60 45.33 -10.88 -38.45
C ASN A 60 46.26 -9.67 -38.72
N ASP A 61 47.06 -9.68 -39.78
CA ASP A 61 48.09 -8.65 -39.97
C ASP A 61 47.51 -7.27 -40.34
N TYR A 62 46.40 -7.22 -41.09
CA TYR A 62 45.71 -5.95 -41.40
C TYR A 62 45.16 -5.28 -40.14
N VAL A 63 44.60 -6.09 -39.24
CA VAL A 63 44.06 -5.65 -37.94
C VAL A 63 45.18 -5.18 -37.04
N ILE A 64 46.28 -5.94 -36.97
CA ILE A 64 47.48 -5.58 -36.23
C ILE A 64 48.05 -4.24 -36.68
N ARG A 65 48.12 -4.02 -38.00
CA ARG A 65 48.60 -2.75 -38.58
C ARG A 65 47.66 -1.58 -38.29
N LEU A 66 46.34 -1.79 -38.29
CA LEU A 66 45.36 -0.76 -37.96
C LEU A 66 45.44 -0.35 -36.47
N PHE A 67 45.49 -1.32 -35.56
CA PHE A 67 45.60 -1.05 -34.13
C PHE A 67 46.96 -0.47 -33.73
N LYS A 68 48.05 -0.83 -34.44
CA LYS A 68 49.34 -0.13 -34.33
C LYS A 68 49.20 1.36 -34.62
N ILE A 69 48.42 1.74 -35.62
CA ILE A 69 48.17 3.16 -35.94
C ILE A 69 47.34 3.82 -34.83
N ILE A 70 46.26 3.17 -34.35
CA ILE A 70 45.43 3.69 -33.24
C ILE A 70 46.29 3.90 -31.98
N SER A 71 47.26 3.02 -31.70
CA SER A 71 48.16 3.11 -30.54
C SER A 71 49.07 4.35 -30.51
N LEU A 72 49.25 5.02 -31.65
CA LEU A 72 50.13 6.19 -31.79
C LEU A 72 49.41 7.50 -31.45
N TYR A 73 48.09 7.48 -31.24
CA TYR A 73 47.28 8.65 -30.89
C TYR A 73 46.98 8.70 -29.38
N ASP A 74 46.91 9.92 -28.84
CA ASP A 74 46.54 10.20 -27.44
C ASP A 74 45.00 10.31 -27.39
N ILE A 75 44.33 9.31 -26.80
CA ILE A 75 42.87 9.18 -26.86
C ILE A 75 42.29 9.35 -25.46
N ASP A 76 41.76 10.55 -25.20
CA ASP A 76 40.99 10.86 -24.00
C ASP A 76 39.66 10.09 -24.04
N ASN A 77 39.49 9.08 -23.17
CA ASN A 77 38.30 8.22 -22.99
C ASN A 77 38.31 6.81 -23.62
N ILE A 78 39.48 6.23 -23.91
CA ILE A 78 39.58 4.78 -24.15
C ILE A 78 39.41 3.99 -22.84
N TYR A 79 38.68 2.88 -22.87
CA TYR A 79 38.61 2.00 -21.69
C TYR A 79 39.99 1.39 -21.41
N VAL A 80 40.28 1.20 -20.13
CA VAL A 80 41.60 0.71 -19.70
C VAL A 80 41.94 -0.66 -20.33
N PHE A 81 40.94 -1.52 -20.56
CA PHE A 81 41.12 -2.77 -21.30
C PHE A 81 41.50 -2.57 -22.78
N GLU A 82 40.88 -1.63 -23.48
CA GLU A 82 41.17 -1.35 -24.90
C GLU A 82 42.60 -0.81 -25.06
N ALA A 83 43.07 0.02 -24.12
CA ALA A 83 44.46 0.48 -24.07
C ALA A 83 45.45 -0.68 -23.91
N PHE A 84 45.12 -1.70 -23.11
CA PHE A 84 45.96 -2.88 -22.94
C PHE A 84 46.12 -3.68 -24.24
N ILE A 85 45.00 -3.93 -24.95
CA ILE A 85 44.99 -4.66 -26.22
C ILE A 85 45.80 -3.89 -27.28
N ILE A 86 45.59 -2.59 -27.37
CA ILE A 86 46.33 -1.69 -28.25
C ILE A 86 47.84 -1.80 -27.99
N ASN A 87 48.26 -1.83 -26.73
CA ASN A 87 49.68 -1.96 -26.36
C ASN A 87 50.27 -3.32 -26.76
N ILE A 88 49.54 -4.43 -26.58
CA ILE A 88 49.97 -5.76 -27.05
C ILE A 88 50.17 -5.76 -28.57
N ILE A 89 49.19 -5.24 -29.31
CA ILE A 89 49.25 -5.18 -30.78
C ILE A 89 50.39 -4.26 -31.26
N ALA A 90 50.69 -3.20 -30.51
CA ALA A 90 51.83 -2.31 -30.74
C ALA A 90 53.20 -2.99 -30.58
N GLY A 91 53.23 -4.26 -30.17
CA GLY A 91 54.46 -5.05 -30.02
C GLY A 91 55.10 -4.94 -28.64
N LEU A 92 54.42 -4.33 -27.66
CA LEU A 92 54.86 -4.40 -26.27
C LEU A 92 54.71 -5.85 -25.78
N LYS A 93 55.67 -6.30 -24.98
CA LYS A 93 55.50 -7.53 -24.21
C LYS A 93 54.35 -7.34 -23.25
N ILE A 94 53.63 -8.41 -22.93
CA ILE A 94 52.42 -8.37 -22.09
C ILE A 94 52.66 -7.64 -20.77
N LYS A 95 53.78 -7.92 -20.10
CA LYS A 95 54.23 -7.19 -18.90
C LYS A 95 54.23 -5.67 -19.13
N ASP A 96 54.95 -5.21 -20.15
CA ASP A 96 55.12 -3.78 -20.42
C ASP A 96 53.80 -3.13 -20.86
N ALA A 97 52.95 -3.88 -21.57
CA ALA A 97 51.61 -3.45 -21.95
C ALA A 97 50.70 -3.26 -20.73
N ILE A 98 50.69 -4.18 -19.77
CA ILE A 98 49.94 -4.03 -18.51
C ILE A 98 50.48 -2.83 -17.71
N LEU A 99 51.79 -2.77 -17.52
CA LEU A 99 52.42 -1.69 -16.73
C LEU A 99 52.14 -0.30 -17.33
N LYS A 100 52.19 -0.18 -18.66
CA LYS A 100 51.86 1.06 -19.36
C LYS A 100 50.38 1.43 -19.20
N THR A 101 49.50 0.44 -19.16
CA THR A 101 48.06 0.63 -19.07
C THR A 101 47.61 1.10 -17.68
N ILE A 102 48.26 0.65 -16.60
CA ILE A 102 47.82 0.93 -15.22
C ILE A 102 48.44 2.23 -14.63
N ASN A 103 49.32 2.93 -15.38
CA ASN A 103 50.01 4.17 -15.03
C ASN A 103 50.71 4.14 -13.64
N ASN A 104 52.02 3.85 -13.67
CA ASN A 104 52.87 3.61 -12.49
C ASN A 104 52.74 4.61 -11.33
N LYS A 105 52.46 5.91 -11.55
CA LYS A 105 52.49 6.92 -10.46
C LYS A 105 51.41 6.78 -9.38
N LYS A 106 50.33 6.00 -9.60
CA LYS A 106 49.21 5.88 -8.63
C LYS A 106 49.11 4.50 -7.94
N ILE A 107 49.58 3.41 -8.57
CA ILE A 107 49.62 2.06 -7.95
C ILE A 107 50.67 2.00 -6.81
N LEU A 108 51.75 2.77 -6.95
CA LEU A 108 52.95 2.69 -6.11
C LEU A 108 52.83 3.30 -4.70
N ASN A 109 51.74 4.00 -4.37
CA ASN A 109 51.58 4.69 -3.07
C ASN A 109 50.55 4.01 -2.16
N TYR A 110 50.72 2.71 -1.90
CA TYR A 110 49.94 2.00 -0.88
C TYR A 110 50.18 2.55 0.55
N ASN A 111 51.33 3.20 0.78
CA ASN A 111 51.77 3.69 2.10
C ASN A 111 51.70 5.22 2.27
N LYS A 112 50.93 5.95 1.46
CA LYS A 112 50.78 7.41 1.62
C LYS A 112 49.31 7.79 1.65
N GLU A 113 48.85 8.12 2.85
CA GLU A 113 47.61 8.84 3.13
C GLU A 113 47.33 9.88 2.02
N ASN A 114 46.15 9.78 1.39
CA ASN A 114 45.51 10.72 0.43
C ASN A 114 45.14 10.20 -0.98
N ILE A 115 45.19 8.90 -1.27
CA ILE A 115 44.41 8.30 -2.38
C ILE A 115 43.38 7.37 -1.74
N SER A 116 42.11 7.38 -2.16
CA SER A 116 41.15 6.43 -1.60
C SER A 116 41.65 5.01 -1.89
N GLU A 117 41.85 4.22 -0.84
CA GLU A 117 42.36 2.84 -0.89
C GLU A 117 41.58 1.99 -1.92
N GLU A 118 40.31 2.32 -2.13
CA GLU A 118 39.38 1.76 -3.11
C GLU A 118 39.81 1.92 -4.59
N GLU A 119 40.45 3.03 -4.99
CA GLU A 119 40.80 3.28 -6.40
C GLU A 119 42.05 2.49 -6.84
N THR A 120 43.00 2.27 -5.93
CA THR A 120 44.22 1.46 -6.18
C THR A 120 43.87 -0.02 -6.31
N LEU A 121 42.89 -0.47 -5.53
CA LEU A 121 42.49 -1.85 -5.45
C LEU A 121 41.61 -2.27 -6.64
N LYS A 122 40.69 -1.40 -7.07
CA LYS A 122 39.97 -1.52 -8.36
C LYS A 122 40.94 -1.75 -9.53
N ARG A 123 42.06 -1.02 -9.57
CA ARG A 123 43.08 -1.17 -10.62
C ARG A 123 43.82 -2.51 -10.59
N LYS A 124 44.09 -3.06 -9.41
CA LYS A 124 44.71 -4.39 -9.26
C LYS A 124 43.76 -5.50 -9.73
N PHE A 125 42.47 -5.40 -9.41
CA PHE A 125 41.48 -6.38 -9.90
C PHE A 125 41.34 -6.35 -11.42
N CYS A 126 41.38 -5.16 -12.05
CA CYS A 126 41.32 -5.04 -13.50
C CYS A 126 42.44 -5.82 -14.24
N ILE A 127 43.55 -6.17 -13.57
CA ILE A 127 44.61 -7.01 -14.16
C ILE A 127 44.06 -8.35 -14.63
N PHE A 128 43.18 -8.98 -13.85
CA PHE A 128 42.53 -10.24 -14.27
C PHE A 128 41.63 -9.98 -15.47
N THR A 129 40.77 -8.96 -15.41
CA THR A 129 39.90 -8.58 -16.53
C THR A 129 40.70 -8.33 -17.82
N TYR A 130 41.90 -7.77 -17.72
CA TYR A 130 42.79 -7.57 -18.87
C TYR A 130 43.29 -8.89 -19.43
N PHE A 131 43.77 -9.79 -18.58
CA PHE A 131 44.22 -11.11 -19.02
C PHE A 131 43.08 -11.98 -19.53
N ASP A 132 41.91 -11.98 -18.89
CA ASP A 132 40.72 -12.74 -19.30
C ASP A 132 40.29 -12.35 -20.72
N ASN A 133 40.10 -11.06 -20.94
CA ASN A 133 39.73 -10.59 -22.26
C ASN A 133 40.87 -10.77 -23.27
N ALA A 134 42.13 -10.52 -22.90
CA ALA A 134 43.24 -10.77 -23.82
C ALA A 134 43.43 -12.26 -24.13
N TYR A 135 43.09 -13.17 -23.21
CA TYR A 135 43.08 -14.60 -23.46
C TYR A 135 42.00 -14.95 -24.50
N LYS A 136 40.82 -14.34 -24.41
CA LYS A 136 39.74 -14.49 -25.41
C LYS A 136 40.15 -14.02 -26.82
N TYR A 137 40.90 -12.90 -26.93
CA TYR A 137 41.27 -12.34 -28.24
C TYR A 137 42.64 -12.82 -28.77
N PHE A 138 43.61 -13.12 -27.90
CA PHE A 138 44.97 -13.53 -28.27
C PHE A 138 45.42 -14.79 -27.51
N PRO A 139 44.66 -15.91 -27.60
CA PRO A 139 44.88 -17.07 -26.75
C PRO A 139 46.29 -17.63 -26.88
N ASN A 140 46.85 -17.72 -28.08
CA ASN A 140 48.21 -18.25 -28.28
C ASN A 140 49.30 -17.36 -27.67
N TYR A 141 49.16 -16.04 -27.78
CA TYR A 141 50.14 -15.08 -27.27
C TYR A 141 50.10 -15.01 -25.75
N ILE A 142 48.90 -14.97 -25.17
CA ILE A 142 48.69 -15.01 -23.72
C ILE A 142 49.11 -16.37 -23.15
N ASN A 143 48.74 -17.50 -23.78
CA ASN A 143 49.18 -18.83 -23.32
C ASN A 143 50.71 -18.95 -23.31
N ASN A 144 51.40 -18.46 -24.34
CA ASN A 144 52.87 -18.48 -24.35
C ASN A 144 53.44 -17.65 -23.18
N TYR A 145 52.86 -16.49 -22.88
CA TYR A 145 53.26 -15.71 -21.72
C TYR A 145 53.01 -16.43 -20.40
N ILE A 146 51.84 -17.04 -20.24
CA ILE A 146 51.50 -17.84 -19.05
C ILE A 146 52.47 -19.01 -18.89
N GLU A 147 52.81 -19.73 -19.97
CA GLU A 147 53.82 -20.81 -19.94
C GLU A 147 55.22 -20.30 -19.57
N ASN A 148 55.58 -19.09 -20.00
CA ASN A 148 56.86 -18.49 -19.63
C ASN A 148 56.86 -18.10 -18.14
N VAL A 149 55.79 -17.49 -17.65
CA VAL A 149 55.62 -17.17 -16.22
C VAL A 149 55.63 -18.44 -15.37
N TYR A 150 54.97 -19.51 -15.82
CA TYR A 150 54.93 -20.79 -15.12
C TYR A 150 56.32 -21.44 -14.93
N LYS A 151 57.25 -21.21 -15.86
CA LYS A 151 58.63 -21.73 -15.78
C LYS A 151 59.49 -20.98 -14.75
N LEU A 152 59.12 -19.75 -14.41
CA LEU A 152 59.87 -18.94 -13.43
C LEU A 152 59.53 -19.38 -12.00
N THR A 153 60.55 -19.46 -11.15
CA THR A 153 60.44 -19.47 -9.69
C THR A 153 59.90 -18.15 -9.16
N PHE A 154 59.31 -18.14 -7.96
CA PHE A 154 58.87 -16.89 -7.34
C PHE A 154 60.02 -15.87 -7.27
N GLU A 155 61.24 -16.29 -6.88
CA GLU A 155 62.41 -15.40 -6.81
C GLU A 155 62.79 -14.78 -8.17
N GLU A 156 62.69 -15.55 -9.25
CA GLU A 156 62.98 -15.06 -10.61
C GLU A 156 61.91 -14.07 -11.07
N SER A 157 60.64 -14.38 -10.81
CA SER A 157 59.54 -13.45 -11.07
C SER A 157 59.61 -12.20 -10.21
N TYR A 158 60.03 -12.31 -8.95
CA TYR A 158 60.21 -11.14 -8.08
C TYR A 158 61.34 -10.24 -8.59
N LYS A 159 62.47 -10.81 -9.05
CA LYS A 159 63.54 -10.03 -9.70
C LYS A 159 63.07 -9.35 -10.98
N GLU A 160 62.19 -9.99 -11.74
CA GLU A 160 61.69 -9.44 -13.00
C GLU A 160 60.59 -8.39 -12.78
N TYR A 161 59.63 -8.62 -11.88
CA TYR A 161 58.41 -7.80 -11.75
C TYR A 161 58.40 -6.85 -10.54
N ASN A 162 59.26 -7.08 -9.53
CA ASN A 162 59.36 -6.33 -8.28
C ASN A 162 57.97 -6.12 -7.64
N ASP A 163 57.58 -4.87 -7.33
CA ASP A 163 56.30 -4.51 -6.71
C ASP A 163 55.06 -4.90 -7.54
N ASN A 164 55.22 -5.30 -8.81
CA ASN A 164 54.13 -5.71 -9.70
C ASN A 164 53.97 -7.24 -9.78
N ILE A 165 54.38 -7.96 -8.73
CA ILE A 165 54.34 -9.43 -8.66
C ILE A 165 52.93 -10.03 -8.75
N ILE A 166 51.89 -9.22 -8.55
CA ILE A 166 50.49 -9.61 -8.80
C ILE A 166 50.21 -9.90 -10.28
N ILE A 167 50.94 -9.28 -11.23
CA ILE A 167 50.76 -9.50 -12.67
C ILE A 167 51.03 -10.97 -13.05
N PRO A 168 52.19 -11.56 -12.74
CA PRO A 168 52.45 -12.96 -13.03
C PRO A 168 51.53 -13.91 -12.25
N LEU A 169 51.16 -13.59 -11.00
CA LEU A 169 50.15 -14.38 -10.26
C LEU A 169 48.82 -14.42 -11.00
N MET A 170 48.29 -13.26 -11.42
CA MET A 170 47.03 -13.17 -12.14
C MET A 170 47.09 -13.90 -13.49
N ALA A 171 48.24 -13.87 -14.17
CA ALA A 171 48.45 -14.62 -15.40
C ALA A 171 48.33 -16.14 -15.18
N LEU A 172 48.90 -16.66 -14.09
CA LEU A 172 48.77 -18.07 -13.71
C LEU A 172 47.33 -18.43 -13.34
N VAL A 173 46.65 -17.57 -12.59
CA VAL A 173 45.22 -17.73 -12.24
C VAL A 173 44.36 -17.79 -13.50
N VAL A 174 44.58 -16.90 -14.47
CA VAL A 174 43.88 -16.91 -15.77
C VAL A 174 44.20 -18.21 -16.53
N GLY A 175 45.46 -18.63 -16.52
CA GLY A 175 45.89 -19.90 -17.12
C GLY A 175 45.16 -21.10 -16.54
N TYR A 176 44.97 -21.13 -15.22
CA TYR A 176 44.18 -22.16 -14.56
C TYR A 176 42.68 -22.02 -14.87
N TYR A 177 42.13 -20.81 -14.77
CA TYR A 177 40.71 -20.51 -14.98
C TYR A 177 40.19 -20.98 -16.34
N PHE A 178 40.97 -20.77 -17.41
CA PHE A 178 40.58 -21.16 -18.78
C PHE A 178 40.97 -22.58 -19.17
N ASN A 179 42.15 -23.06 -18.75
CA ASN A 179 42.65 -24.36 -19.21
C ASN A 179 42.30 -25.51 -18.25
N ASN A 180 41.85 -25.21 -17.02
CA ASN A 180 41.63 -26.17 -15.93
C ASN A 180 42.82 -27.14 -15.72
N ASN A 181 44.04 -26.66 -15.96
CA ASN A 181 45.24 -27.49 -15.91
C ASN A 181 45.89 -27.40 -14.53
N GLU A 182 45.83 -28.49 -13.77
CA GLU A 182 46.35 -28.56 -12.39
C GLU A 182 47.84 -28.24 -12.27
N LYS A 183 48.61 -28.29 -13.36
CA LYS A 183 50.04 -27.96 -13.34
C LYS A 183 50.32 -26.56 -12.76
N TYR A 184 49.39 -25.61 -12.92
CA TYR A 184 49.56 -24.24 -12.44
C TYR A 184 49.31 -24.12 -10.93
N ILE A 185 48.60 -25.05 -10.30
CA ILE A 185 48.17 -24.93 -8.90
C ILE A 185 49.35 -24.79 -7.95
N GLU A 186 50.35 -25.67 -8.05
CA GLU A 186 51.54 -25.60 -7.18
C GLU A 186 52.29 -24.27 -7.34
N ARG A 187 52.32 -23.73 -8.56
CA ARG A 187 52.95 -22.44 -8.83
C ARG A 187 52.13 -21.28 -8.25
N ILE A 188 50.80 -21.34 -8.39
CA ILE A 188 49.90 -20.34 -7.80
C ILE A 188 50.09 -20.35 -6.28
N LEU A 189 50.07 -21.53 -5.63
CA LEU A 189 50.31 -21.66 -4.19
C LEU A 189 51.67 -21.07 -3.76
N GLU A 190 52.75 -21.35 -4.51
CA GLU A 190 54.08 -20.75 -4.27
C GLU A 190 54.02 -19.21 -4.26
N TYR A 191 53.27 -18.59 -5.17
CA TYR A 191 53.11 -17.13 -5.18
C TYR A 191 52.27 -16.64 -4.01
N LEU A 192 51.18 -17.34 -3.69
CA LEU A 192 50.27 -16.96 -2.60
C LEU A 192 50.96 -16.96 -1.24
N ASP A 193 51.96 -17.84 -1.04
CA ASP A 193 52.77 -17.91 0.18
C ASP A 193 53.76 -16.75 0.34
N ASN A 194 54.10 -16.04 -0.75
CA ASN A 194 55.17 -15.06 -0.79
C ASN A 194 54.71 -13.61 -1.11
N ILE A 195 53.40 -13.40 -1.28
CA ILE A 195 52.79 -12.09 -1.56
C ILE A 195 51.87 -11.69 -0.40
N ASN A 196 51.54 -10.39 -0.29
CA ASN A 196 50.61 -9.91 0.73
C ASN A 196 49.23 -10.59 0.64
N THR A 197 48.61 -10.79 1.80
CA THR A 197 47.38 -11.56 1.97
C THR A 197 46.23 -11.05 1.09
N LEU A 198 46.07 -9.73 0.93
CA LEU A 198 44.99 -9.14 0.14
C LEU A 198 45.13 -9.42 -1.37
N ASP A 199 46.34 -9.27 -1.91
CA ASP A 199 46.63 -9.62 -3.31
C ASP A 199 46.48 -11.13 -3.56
N SER A 200 46.86 -11.95 -2.57
CA SER A 200 46.65 -13.40 -2.60
C SER A 200 45.15 -13.77 -2.58
N MET A 201 44.34 -13.10 -1.75
CA MET A 201 42.89 -13.31 -1.70
C MET A 201 42.20 -12.87 -2.98
N LEU A 202 42.63 -11.74 -3.56
CA LEU A 202 42.16 -11.28 -4.86
C LEU A 202 42.34 -12.34 -5.94
N ALA A 203 43.56 -12.89 -6.04
CA ALA A 203 43.89 -13.92 -7.01
C ALA A 203 43.11 -15.23 -6.78
N VAL A 204 42.99 -15.67 -5.52
CA VAL A 204 42.33 -16.93 -5.17
C VAL A 204 40.81 -16.84 -5.33
N SER A 205 40.19 -15.71 -5.00
CA SER A 205 38.73 -15.52 -5.05
C SER A 205 38.11 -15.82 -6.42
N ILE A 206 38.90 -15.70 -7.50
CA ILE A 206 38.47 -15.93 -8.89
C ILE A 206 38.38 -17.42 -9.24
N ILE A 207 39.13 -18.27 -8.54
CA ILE A 207 39.25 -19.71 -8.83
C ILE A 207 39.00 -20.57 -7.59
N VAL A 208 38.36 -19.99 -6.57
CA VAL A 208 38.22 -20.61 -5.25
C VAL A 208 37.39 -21.88 -5.29
N ASP A 209 36.35 -21.90 -6.13
CA ASP A 209 35.42 -23.00 -6.37
C ASP A 209 35.97 -24.08 -7.32
N LYS A 210 37.10 -23.81 -7.98
CA LYS A 210 37.67 -24.70 -9.01
C LYS A 210 38.63 -25.76 -8.48
N ASN A 211 39.10 -25.69 -7.23
CA ASN A 211 40.02 -26.70 -6.67
C ASN A 211 40.09 -26.72 -5.14
N LYS A 212 40.08 -27.93 -4.56
CA LYS A 212 40.20 -28.17 -3.11
C LYS A 212 41.44 -27.53 -2.45
N LYS A 213 42.60 -27.54 -3.11
CA LYS A 213 43.83 -26.93 -2.56
C LYS A 213 43.72 -25.41 -2.51
N ILE A 214 43.03 -24.82 -3.48
CA ILE A 214 42.78 -23.38 -3.57
C ILE A 214 41.70 -22.97 -2.56
N GLU A 215 40.62 -23.76 -2.39
CA GLU A 215 39.64 -23.60 -1.30
C GLU A 215 40.34 -23.56 0.06
N ASN A 216 41.17 -24.56 0.35
CA ASN A 216 41.90 -24.64 1.62
C ASN A 216 42.84 -23.43 1.81
N LYS A 217 43.49 -22.97 0.73
CA LYS A 217 44.36 -21.80 0.78
C LYS A 217 43.55 -20.51 1.00
N PHE A 218 42.37 -20.38 0.40
CA PHE A 218 41.47 -19.26 0.64
C PHE A 218 41.06 -19.16 2.11
N LEU A 219 40.66 -20.29 2.72
CA LEU A 219 40.36 -20.37 4.15
C LEU A 219 41.57 -20.04 5.03
N GLU A 220 42.75 -20.50 4.63
CA GLU A 220 44.00 -20.13 5.33
C GLU A 220 44.25 -18.62 5.25
N LEU A 221 44.09 -18.00 4.08
CA LEU A 221 44.28 -16.56 3.88
C LEU A 221 43.25 -15.73 4.67
N LEU A 222 41.99 -16.17 4.71
CA LEU A 222 40.96 -15.56 5.55
C LEU A 222 41.36 -15.55 7.03
N LYS A 223 41.91 -16.67 7.53
CA LYS A 223 42.45 -16.76 8.91
C LYS A 223 43.74 -15.95 9.09
N GLN A 224 44.55 -15.80 8.05
CA GLN A 224 45.76 -14.97 8.12
C GLN A 224 45.44 -13.48 8.26
N LEU A 225 44.33 -12.99 7.68
CA LEU A 225 43.89 -11.60 7.86
C LEU A 225 43.69 -11.23 9.35
N GLU A 226 43.34 -12.20 10.19
CA GLU A 226 43.12 -12.03 11.63
C GLU A 226 44.40 -11.65 12.39
N LYS A 227 45.59 -12.03 11.90
CA LYS A 227 46.86 -11.83 12.62
C LYS A 227 47.35 -10.38 12.53
N ASN A 228 47.02 -9.57 13.53
CA ASN A 228 47.56 -8.22 13.76
C ASN A 228 47.42 -7.24 12.57
N ASN A 229 46.31 -7.33 11.83
CA ASN A 229 46.03 -6.40 10.74
C ASN A 229 45.21 -5.20 11.21
N LYS A 230 45.82 -4.02 11.29
CA LYS A 230 45.11 -2.78 11.67
C LYS A 230 44.04 -2.35 10.65
N ASN A 231 44.15 -2.83 9.40
CA ASN A 231 43.23 -2.51 8.31
C ASN A 231 42.18 -3.60 8.06
N LEU A 232 42.01 -4.55 8.99
CA LEU A 232 41.15 -5.73 8.85
C LEU A 232 39.71 -5.39 8.42
N ILE A 233 39.10 -4.35 8.99
CA ILE A 233 37.75 -3.92 8.58
C ILE A 233 37.73 -3.36 7.16
N ALA A 234 38.76 -2.62 6.74
CA ALA A 234 38.86 -2.13 5.36
C ALA A 234 39.00 -3.30 4.38
N ASP A 235 39.77 -4.32 4.75
CA ASP A 235 39.93 -5.54 3.95
C ASP A 235 38.62 -6.35 3.87
N PHE A 236 37.84 -6.46 4.95
CA PHE A 236 36.53 -7.12 4.93
C PHE A 236 35.47 -6.36 4.11
N ILE A 237 35.39 -5.02 4.25
CA ILE A 237 34.53 -4.18 3.39
C ILE A 237 34.84 -4.46 1.91
N TYR A 238 36.12 -4.59 1.60
CA TYR A 238 36.56 -4.83 0.25
C TYR A 238 36.17 -6.23 -0.25
N ILE A 239 36.43 -7.28 0.54
CA ILE A 239 36.01 -8.66 0.21
C ILE A 239 34.51 -8.73 -0.04
N ALA A 240 33.72 -8.05 0.80
CA ALA A 240 32.27 -7.97 0.67
C ALA A 240 31.81 -7.30 -0.63
N ARG A 241 32.59 -6.38 -1.20
CA ARG A 241 32.23 -5.71 -2.46
C ARG A 241 32.66 -6.47 -3.71
N LEU A 242 33.56 -7.46 -3.60
CA LEU A 242 34.07 -8.23 -4.74
C LEU A 242 32.97 -8.85 -5.63
N PRO A 243 31.94 -9.53 -5.08
CA PRO A 243 30.91 -10.18 -5.90
C PRO A 243 29.96 -9.16 -6.55
N ILE A 244 29.60 -8.10 -5.83
CA ILE A 244 28.59 -7.11 -6.24
C ILE A 244 29.10 -6.25 -7.40
N GLU A 245 30.35 -5.77 -7.32
CA GLU A 245 30.91 -4.89 -8.36
C GLU A 245 31.21 -5.65 -9.66
N ASN A 246 31.23 -6.99 -9.65
CA ASN A 246 31.76 -7.78 -10.77
C ASN A 246 31.04 -9.14 -10.98
N LYS A 247 29.72 -9.11 -11.21
CA LYS A 247 28.87 -10.27 -11.57
C LYS A 247 29.37 -11.17 -12.73
N TYR A 248 30.37 -10.74 -13.50
CA TYR A 248 30.90 -11.47 -14.66
C TYR A 248 31.95 -12.54 -14.32
N PHE A 249 32.51 -12.55 -13.11
CA PHE A 249 33.68 -13.37 -12.76
C PHE A 249 33.45 -14.34 -11.60
N PHE A 250 32.29 -14.25 -10.96
CA PHE A 250 31.83 -15.18 -9.95
C PHE A 250 30.69 -16.01 -10.56
N ASP A 251 30.69 -17.33 -10.39
CA ASP A 251 29.55 -18.19 -10.73
C ASP A 251 28.35 -18.01 -9.76
N PHE A 252 28.40 -16.99 -8.88
CA PHE A 252 27.33 -16.59 -7.97
C PHE A 252 26.39 -15.61 -8.67
N ASN A 253 25.07 -15.89 -8.66
CA ASN A 253 24.09 -15.05 -9.37
C ASN A 253 23.79 -13.74 -8.62
N ASN A 254 23.97 -13.75 -7.29
CA ASN A 254 23.71 -12.61 -6.41
C ASN A 254 24.65 -12.61 -5.18
N TYR A 255 24.50 -11.61 -4.30
CA TYR A 255 25.33 -11.48 -3.10
C TYR A 255 25.04 -12.57 -2.05
N ASP A 256 23.79 -13.02 -1.96
CA ASP A 256 23.39 -14.07 -1.01
C ASP A 256 23.98 -15.43 -1.39
N ASP A 257 24.14 -15.73 -2.68
CA ASP A 257 24.85 -16.90 -3.18
C ASP A 257 26.31 -16.91 -2.70
N TYR A 258 26.97 -15.74 -2.68
CA TYR A 258 28.34 -15.62 -2.15
C TYR A 258 28.39 -15.84 -0.64
N ILE A 259 27.43 -15.28 0.11
CA ILE A 259 27.31 -15.51 1.56
C ILE A 259 27.06 -17.01 1.86
N ASN A 260 26.19 -17.67 1.09
CA ASN A 260 25.90 -19.10 1.23
C ASN A 260 27.13 -19.95 0.88
N TYR A 261 27.86 -19.59 -0.16
CA TYR A 261 29.12 -20.27 -0.50
C TYR A 261 30.16 -20.18 0.62
N LEU A 262 30.31 -19.02 1.27
CA LEU A 262 31.20 -18.90 2.43
C LEU A 262 30.76 -19.80 3.60
N LYS A 263 29.45 -19.99 3.80
CA LYS A 263 28.92 -20.95 4.78
C LYS A 263 29.27 -22.39 4.39
N ASP A 264 29.09 -22.76 3.13
CA ASP A 264 29.41 -24.11 2.61
C ASP A 264 30.90 -24.46 2.75
N LEU A 265 31.77 -23.45 2.61
CA LEU A 265 33.21 -23.57 2.85
C LEU A 265 33.59 -23.69 4.34
N ASN A 266 32.64 -23.58 5.27
CA ASN A 266 32.88 -23.46 6.71
C ASN A 266 33.79 -22.28 7.06
N ALA A 267 33.59 -21.13 6.42
CA ALA A 267 34.18 -19.88 6.91
C ALA A 267 33.63 -19.55 8.30
N ASP A 268 34.45 -18.97 9.18
CA ASP A 268 34.02 -18.64 10.53
C ASP A 268 32.87 -17.63 10.50
N ASN A 269 31.82 -17.86 11.30
CA ASN A 269 30.57 -17.07 11.26
C ASN A 269 30.79 -15.56 11.43
N TYR A 270 31.81 -15.15 12.20
CA TYR A 270 32.12 -13.72 12.39
C TYR A 270 32.56 -13.03 11.08
N ILE A 271 33.27 -13.76 10.22
CA ILE A 271 33.72 -13.27 8.91
C ILE A 271 32.49 -13.08 8.02
N ILE A 272 31.60 -14.07 8.00
CA ILE A 272 30.36 -14.04 7.21
C ILE A 272 29.51 -12.84 7.62
N PHE A 273 29.34 -12.60 8.92
CA PHE A 273 28.61 -11.46 9.45
C PHE A 273 29.24 -10.11 9.03
N LEU A 274 30.55 -9.94 9.23
CA LEU A 274 31.25 -8.71 8.88
C LEU A 274 31.16 -8.42 7.38
N ILE A 275 31.36 -9.44 6.55
CA ILE A 275 31.23 -9.32 5.09
C ILE A 275 29.80 -8.89 4.74
N LYS A 276 28.78 -9.60 5.23
CA LYS A 276 27.37 -9.32 4.94
C LYS A 276 26.97 -7.87 5.24
N TYR A 277 27.45 -7.30 6.35
CA TYR A 277 26.96 -6.00 6.84
C TYR A 277 27.84 -4.80 6.51
N LEU A 278 29.14 -4.98 6.37
CA LEU A 278 30.05 -3.88 6.05
C LEU A 278 29.92 -3.40 4.59
N SER A 279 29.29 -4.17 3.70
CA SER A 279 28.93 -3.73 2.34
C SER A 279 27.72 -2.80 2.30
N ASN A 280 26.85 -2.85 3.31
CA ASN A 280 25.55 -2.18 3.32
C ASN A 280 25.62 -0.84 4.05
N ASN A 281 24.66 0.04 3.74
CA ASN A 281 24.50 1.29 4.48
C ASN A 281 23.95 0.99 5.88
N ILE A 282 24.80 1.05 6.90
CA ILE A 282 24.44 0.76 8.31
C ILE A 282 23.27 1.62 8.77
N HIS A 283 23.28 2.92 8.46
CA HIS A 283 22.19 3.84 8.83
C HIS A 283 20.82 3.47 8.22
N LEU A 284 20.78 2.70 7.13
CA LEU A 284 19.54 2.16 6.56
C LEU A 284 19.14 0.81 7.15
N ASN A 285 20.08 0.05 7.73
CA ASN A 285 19.88 -1.35 8.13
C ASN A 285 20.14 -1.64 9.62
N TYR A 286 20.30 -0.62 10.46
CA TYR A 286 20.73 -0.79 11.86
C TYR A 286 19.81 -1.69 12.69
N ASN A 287 18.50 -1.71 12.43
CA ASN A 287 17.56 -2.60 13.13
C ASN A 287 17.80 -4.09 12.80
N ASN A 288 18.07 -4.39 11.54
CA ASN A 288 18.36 -5.76 11.10
C ASN A 288 19.69 -6.23 11.71
N ILE A 289 20.69 -5.35 11.68
CA ILE A 289 22.00 -5.59 12.30
C ILE A 289 21.86 -5.84 13.80
N TYR A 290 21.06 -5.02 14.50
CA TYR A 290 20.81 -5.17 15.93
C TYR A 290 20.17 -6.51 16.26
N SER A 291 19.12 -6.90 15.52
CA SER A 291 18.38 -8.14 15.75
C SER A 291 19.26 -9.37 15.53
N GLU A 292 20.01 -9.41 14.42
CA GLU A 292 20.92 -10.53 14.12
C GLU A 292 22.07 -10.61 15.13
N LEU A 293 22.61 -9.48 15.61
CA LEU A 293 23.64 -9.49 16.65
C LEU A 293 23.13 -9.99 18.01
N ILE A 294 21.86 -9.75 18.35
CA ILE A 294 21.23 -10.33 19.54
C ILE A 294 21.15 -11.85 19.39
N GLU A 295 20.66 -12.33 18.26
CA GLU A 295 20.59 -13.78 17.99
C GLU A 295 21.98 -14.42 18.07
N ILE A 296 22.99 -13.81 17.44
CA ILE A 296 24.37 -14.31 17.52
C ILE A 296 24.86 -14.29 18.97
N LYS A 297 24.56 -13.26 19.77
CA LYS A 297 24.94 -13.22 21.18
C LYS A 297 24.29 -14.33 22.00
N GLU A 298 23.03 -14.65 21.72
CA GLU A 298 22.27 -15.68 22.44
C GLU A 298 22.67 -17.10 22.06
N TYR A 299 22.95 -17.35 20.77
CA TYR A 299 23.15 -18.69 20.23
C TYR A 299 24.60 -19.02 19.82
N ASP A 300 25.47 -18.02 19.61
CA ASP A 300 26.88 -18.17 19.18
C ASP A 300 27.78 -17.10 19.82
N GLU A 301 27.94 -17.18 21.15
CA GLU A 301 28.72 -16.23 21.95
C GLU A 301 30.20 -16.13 21.51
N GLU A 302 30.77 -17.23 20.99
CA GLU A 302 32.14 -17.23 20.46
C GLU A 302 32.27 -16.30 19.26
N THR A 303 31.33 -16.40 18.31
CA THR A 303 31.27 -15.50 17.16
C THR A 303 31.03 -14.06 17.59
N PHE A 304 30.10 -13.82 18.52
CA PHE A 304 29.83 -12.48 19.04
C PHE A 304 31.10 -11.80 19.58
N ASN A 305 31.86 -12.52 20.41
CA ASN A 305 33.11 -12.02 21.00
C ASN A 305 34.19 -11.78 19.94
N LYS A 306 34.30 -12.65 18.94
CA LYS A 306 35.25 -12.47 17.82
C LYS A 306 34.93 -11.21 17.02
N ILE A 307 33.66 -10.96 16.68
CA ILE A 307 33.26 -9.73 15.97
C ILE A 307 33.69 -8.50 16.79
N TYR A 308 33.44 -8.50 18.10
CA TYR A 308 33.81 -7.40 18.99
C TYR A 308 35.33 -7.13 18.99
N GLU A 309 36.16 -8.17 19.14
CA GLU A 309 37.63 -8.02 19.10
C GLU A 309 38.11 -7.45 17.76
N VAL A 310 37.53 -7.91 16.65
CA VAL A 310 37.87 -7.42 15.31
C VAL A 310 37.51 -5.94 15.15
N LEU A 311 36.32 -5.52 15.57
CA LEU A 311 35.91 -4.11 15.48
C LEU A 311 36.78 -3.20 16.34
N LYS A 312 37.23 -3.68 17.51
CA LYS A 312 38.09 -2.93 18.42
C LYS A 312 39.49 -2.67 17.85
N LEU A 313 40.02 -3.60 17.03
CA LEU A 313 41.33 -3.45 16.38
C LEU A 313 41.33 -2.43 15.24
N SER A 314 40.16 -2.02 14.75
CA SER A 314 39.97 -1.09 13.63
C SER A 314 39.21 0.19 14.05
N ASP A 315 39.50 0.69 15.25
CA ASP A 315 38.87 1.86 15.90
C ASP A 315 38.89 3.16 15.08
N ASN A 316 39.78 3.29 14.10
CA ASN A 316 39.87 4.47 13.22
C ASN A 316 38.97 4.38 11.95
N ASN A 317 38.31 3.24 11.70
CA ASN A 317 37.45 3.08 10.52
C ASN A 317 36.00 3.49 10.83
N LYS A 318 35.41 4.38 10.02
CA LYS A 318 34.04 4.88 10.23
C LYS A 318 32.97 3.78 10.35
N TYR A 319 33.06 2.72 9.55
CA TYR A 319 32.08 1.62 9.57
C TYR A 319 32.25 0.76 10.83
N ALA A 320 33.49 0.58 11.29
CA ALA A 320 33.77 -0.08 12.56
C ALA A 320 33.21 0.72 13.73
N ILE A 321 33.40 2.05 13.75
CA ILE A 321 32.87 2.94 14.79
C ILE A 321 31.33 2.86 14.85
N GLU A 322 30.67 2.93 13.69
CA GLU A 322 29.20 2.83 13.61
C GLU A 322 28.68 1.46 14.06
N LEU A 323 29.28 0.37 13.59
CA LEU A 323 28.86 -0.99 13.98
C LEU A 323 29.17 -1.28 15.46
N MET A 324 30.30 -0.77 15.98
CA MET A 324 30.66 -0.86 17.38
C MET A 324 29.64 -0.16 18.28
N SER A 325 28.98 0.90 17.82
CA SER A 325 27.90 1.55 18.59
C SER A 325 26.70 0.61 18.78
N ILE A 326 26.37 -0.23 17.81
CA ILE A 326 25.30 -1.24 17.96
C ILE A 326 25.74 -2.34 18.94
N PHE A 327 27.01 -2.76 18.88
CA PHE A 327 27.60 -3.70 19.85
C PHE A 327 27.57 -3.15 21.29
N ASN A 328 27.96 -1.90 21.48
CA ASN A 328 27.98 -1.25 22.79
C ASN A 328 26.55 -1.10 23.34
N LEU A 329 25.56 -0.86 22.49
CA LEU A 329 24.14 -0.88 22.87
C LEU A 329 23.74 -2.28 23.37
N ILE A 330 24.02 -3.35 22.61
CA ILE A 330 23.67 -4.73 22.99
C ILE A 330 24.39 -5.20 24.27
N THR A 331 25.58 -4.67 24.54
CA THR A 331 26.40 -5.03 25.70
C THR A 331 26.30 -4.04 26.86
N ASN A 332 25.46 -3.01 26.75
CA ASN A 332 25.31 -1.93 27.73
C ASN A 332 26.66 -1.29 28.13
N ARG A 333 27.54 -1.04 27.16
CA ARG A 333 28.84 -0.36 27.33
C ARG A 333 28.74 1.11 26.93
N SER A 334 29.64 1.95 27.43
CA SER A 334 29.75 3.35 26.98
C SER A 334 30.19 3.45 25.52
N ILE A 335 29.93 4.58 24.89
CA ILE A 335 30.39 4.88 23.54
C ILE A 335 31.81 5.46 23.57
N ASP A 336 32.78 4.76 22.95
CA ASP A 336 34.20 5.16 23.05
C ASP A 336 34.57 6.34 22.12
N ASN A 337 33.89 6.48 20.98
CA ASN A 337 34.23 7.43 19.91
C ASN A 337 33.18 8.53 19.72
N ILE A 338 32.65 9.09 20.81
CA ILE A 338 31.56 10.07 20.73
C ILE A 338 31.87 11.31 19.87
N ASN A 339 33.12 11.77 19.86
CA ASN A 339 33.53 12.93 19.06
C ASN A 339 33.30 12.72 17.56
N TYR A 340 33.48 11.49 17.06
CA TYR A 340 33.17 11.14 15.68
C TYR A 340 31.69 11.38 15.35
N PHE A 341 30.79 10.96 16.26
CA PHE A 341 29.34 11.14 16.07
C PHE A 341 28.94 12.61 16.20
N LEU A 342 29.55 13.37 17.12
CA LEU A 342 29.30 14.81 17.27
C LEU A 342 29.72 15.58 16.01
N GLU A 343 30.95 15.37 15.52
CA GLU A 343 31.44 16.01 14.29
C GLU A 343 30.60 15.60 13.06
N SER A 344 30.20 14.33 12.98
CA SER A 344 29.33 13.85 11.90
C SER A 344 27.95 14.50 11.96
N LEU A 345 27.36 14.64 13.14
CA LEU A 345 26.04 15.26 13.30
C LEU A 345 26.10 16.76 12.96
N GLU A 346 27.13 17.46 13.44
CA GLU A 346 27.36 18.87 13.13
C GLU A 346 27.43 19.11 11.62
N LYS A 347 28.27 18.33 10.91
CA LYS A 347 28.42 18.45 9.45
C LYS A 347 27.13 18.13 8.69
N GLU A 348 26.38 17.13 9.12
CA GLU A 348 25.11 16.77 8.47
C GLU A 348 24.05 17.86 8.69
N LEU A 349 23.95 18.42 9.90
CA LEU A 349 23.03 19.54 10.19
C LEU A 349 23.40 20.81 9.42
N GLU A 350 24.69 21.17 9.36
CA GLU A 350 25.17 22.31 8.56
C GLU A 350 24.83 22.15 7.07
N ASN A 351 24.98 20.94 6.52
CA ASN A 351 24.63 20.65 5.14
C ASN A 351 23.12 20.72 4.92
N PHE A 352 22.34 20.11 5.82
CA PHE A 352 20.89 20.00 5.70
C PHE A 352 20.20 21.37 5.76
N PHE A 353 20.61 22.24 6.69
CA PHE A 353 20.10 23.61 6.81
C PHE A 353 20.86 24.64 5.96
N ASN A 354 21.86 24.21 5.19
CA ASN A 354 22.68 25.05 4.31
C ASN A 354 23.40 26.21 5.05
N ILE A 355 23.99 25.93 6.22
CA ILE A 355 24.63 26.91 7.13
C ILE A 355 26.18 26.88 7.02
N LYS A 356 26.73 26.66 5.82
CA LYS A 356 28.18 26.41 5.61
C LYS A 356 29.14 27.57 5.95
N HIS A 357 28.63 28.75 6.29
CA HIS A 357 29.42 29.98 6.47
C HIS A 357 29.37 30.57 7.88
N ILE A 358 28.61 29.97 8.80
CA ILE A 358 28.50 30.43 10.20
C ILE A 358 29.26 29.43 11.06
N LYS A 359 30.34 29.88 11.72
CA LYS A 359 31.08 29.03 12.66
C LYS A 359 30.41 29.06 14.02
N PHE A 360 29.94 27.91 14.48
CA PHE A 360 29.50 27.71 15.86
C PHE A 360 30.69 27.25 16.72
N ASN A 361 30.68 27.59 18.01
CA ASN A 361 31.74 27.17 18.94
C ASN A 361 31.53 25.73 19.42
N SER A 362 30.31 25.23 19.32
CA SER A 362 29.93 23.86 19.65
C SER A 362 28.67 23.45 18.90
N ILE A 363 28.47 22.14 18.75
CA ILE A 363 27.23 21.57 18.21
C ILE A 363 25.99 22.00 19.00
N TYR A 364 26.12 22.25 20.30
CA TYR A 364 25.02 22.73 21.14
C TYR A 364 24.57 24.14 20.74
N ASP A 365 25.52 25.02 20.39
CA ASP A 365 25.23 26.37 19.91
C ASP A 365 24.54 26.32 18.54
N LEU A 366 24.98 25.41 17.67
CA LEU A 366 24.33 25.15 16.39
C LEU A 366 22.86 24.70 16.59
N ILE A 367 22.62 23.69 17.42
CA ILE A 367 21.26 23.18 17.68
C ILE A 367 20.36 24.26 18.30
N ASN A 368 20.89 25.04 19.24
CA ASN A 368 20.15 26.15 19.85
C ASN A 368 19.80 27.25 18.83
N ALA A 369 20.72 27.58 17.92
CA ALA A 369 20.46 28.54 16.85
C ALA A 369 19.39 28.04 15.88
N LEU A 370 19.34 26.73 15.67
CA LEU A 370 18.34 26.09 14.83
C LEU A 370 16.92 26.17 15.45
N LYS A 371 16.76 26.35 16.77
CA LYS A 371 15.45 26.44 17.47
C LYS A 371 14.39 27.36 16.83
N ILE A 372 14.80 28.33 16.01
CA ILE A 372 13.88 29.13 15.18
C ILE A 372 12.99 28.31 14.25
N TYR A 373 13.42 27.09 13.90
CA TYR A 373 12.68 26.14 13.09
C TYR A 373 11.86 25.15 13.93
N LYS A 374 11.78 25.34 15.26
CA LYS A 374 11.06 24.44 16.18
C LYS A 374 9.65 24.17 15.66
N ASP A 375 8.92 25.22 15.30
CA ASP A 375 7.53 25.17 14.83
C ASP A 375 7.36 24.97 13.30
N ASP A 376 8.43 24.67 12.56
CA ASP A 376 8.36 24.34 11.13
C ASP A 376 8.25 22.83 10.90
N PHE A 377 6.99 22.37 10.81
CA PHE A 377 6.62 20.97 10.62
C PHE A 377 6.92 20.41 9.21
N THR A 378 7.41 21.23 8.27
CA THR A 378 7.74 20.77 6.91
C THR A 378 9.11 20.10 6.82
N ILE A 379 9.95 20.28 7.85
CA ILE A 379 11.32 19.79 7.87
C ILE A 379 11.34 18.27 8.08
N LYS A 380 11.91 17.55 7.12
CA LYS A 380 12.14 16.09 7.19
C LYS A 380 13.62 15.78 7.17
N PHE A 381 14.16 15.32 8.30
CA PHE A 381 15.57 14.93 8.41
C PHE A 381 15.90 13.72 7.54
N ASN A 382 17.14 13.66 7.05
CA ASN A 382 17.62 12.52 6.30
C ASN A 382 17.92 11.32 7.23
N GLU A 383 17.95 10.11 6.67
CA GLU A 383 18.20 8.86 7.41
C GLU A 383 19.52 8.88 8.19
N ARG A 384 20.52 9.62 7.70
CA ARG A 384 21.81 9.74 8.35
C ARG A 384 21.72 10.52 9.68
N ILE A 385 21.04 11.66 9.69
CA ILE A 385 20.81 12.47 10.89
C ILE A 385 20.00 11.65 11.92
N ILE A 386 18.96 10.94 11.45
CA ILE A 386 18.14 10.08 12.30
C ILE A 386 19.00 8.99 12.96
N PHE A 387 19.85 8.29 12.20
CA PHE A 387 20.77 7.30 12.75
C PHE A 387 21.72 7.90 13.80
N LEU A 388 22.32 9.06 13.54
CA LEU A 388 23.24 9.70 14.49
C LEU A 388 22.52 10.07 15.80
N LEU A 389 21.30 10.61 15.71
CA LEU A 389 20.47 10.91 16.88
C LEU A 389 20.03 9.65 17.63
N ASN A 390 19.77 8.55 16.92
CA ASN A 390 19.51 7.25 17.53
C ASN A 390 20.71 6.80 18.37
N VAL A 391 21.94 6.92 17.86
CA VAL A 391 23.15 6.58 18.62
C VAL A 391 23.19 7.37 19.93
N PHE A 392 22.97 8.68 19.90
CA PHE A 392 22.94 9.47 21.14
C PHE A 392 21.79 9.09 22.08
N ASN A 393 20.63 8.72 21.54
CA ASN A 393 19.52 8.22 22.34
C ASN A 393 19.84 6.87 22.99
N TRP A 394 20.48 5.96 22.26
CA TRP A 394 20.87 4.63 22.75
C TRP A 394 21.78 4.70 23.97
N PHE A 395 22.67 5.69 24.00
CA PHE A 395 23.64 5.88 25.08
C PHE A 395 23.25 6.98 26.08
N TYR A 396 21.98 7.39 26.09
CA TYR A 396 21.46 8.47 26.95
C TYR A 396 21.79 8.27 28.44
N GLU A 397 21.68 7.05 28.95
CA GLU A 397 21.90 6.75 30.37
C GLU A 397 23.38 6.55 30.73
N THR A 398 24.21 6.20 29.74
CA THR A 398 25.59 5.74 29.94
C THR A 398 26.65 6.79 29.62
N ASP A 399 26.29 7.86 28.91
CA ASP A 399 27.22 8.89 28.46
C ASP A 399 26.66 10.32 28.59
N ASP A 400 27.42 11.20 29.24
CA ASP A 400 26.99 12.56 29.58
C ASP A 400 26.82 13.48 28.35
N ASN A 401 27.65 13.31 27.31
CA ASN A 401 27.52 14.10 26.08
C ASN A 401 26.28 13.68 25.28
N SER A 402 25.97 12.38 25.26
CA SER A 402 24.77 11.79 24.69
C SER A 402 23.53 12.30 25.43
N LYS A 403 23.55 12.30 26.75
CA LYS A 403 22.49 12.90 27.55
C LYS A 403 22.29 14.39 27.24
N LYS A 404 23.39 15.14 27.17
CA LYS A 404 23.37 16.58 26.90
C LYS A 404 22.85 16.89 25.50
N ILE A 405 23.28 16.16 24.47
CA ILE A 405 22.82 16.37 23.09
C ILE A 405 21.33 16.03 22.98
N VAL A 406 20.88 14.90 23.52
CA VAL A 406 19.46 14.54 23.54
C VAL A 406 18.61 15.62 24.21
N ASN A 407 19.01 16.11 25.39
CA ASN A 407 18.25 17.16 26.08
C ASN A 407 18.26 18.50 25.32
N THR A 408 19.40 18.91 24.74
CA THR A 408 19.51 20.14 23.95
C THR A 408 18.60 20.10 22.73
N VAL A 409 18.54 18.93 22.09
CA VAL A 409 17.67 18.68 20.94
C VAL A 409 16.20 18.64 21.36
N LEU A 410 15.86 18.01 22.49
CA LEU A 410 14.50 18.06 23.05
C LEU A 410 14.04 19.49 23.36
N GLU A 411 14.92 20.35 23.88
CA GLU A 411 14.57 21.75 24.19
C GLU A 411 14.43 22.63 22.93
N SER A 412 15.11 22.27 21.85
CA SER A 412 15.18 23.04 20.61
C SER A 412 14.17 22.57 19.56
N PHE A 413 13.98 21.25 19.42
CA PHE A 413 13.16 20.58 18.41
C PHE A 413 12.49 19.30 18.93
N PRO A 414 11.65 19.41 19.98
CA PRO A 414 11.09 18.24 20.64
C PRO A 414 10.25 17.39 19.68
N TYR A 415 9.25 17.98 19.02
CA TYR A 415 8.24 17.22 18.30
C TYR A 415 8.58 16.89 16.84
N ASN A 416 9.44 17.67 16.19
CA ASN A 416 9.85 17.48 14.79
C ASN A 416 11.04 16.54 14.62
N LEU A 417 11.63 16.08 15.72
CA LEU A 417 12.86 15.30 15.65
C LEU A 417 13.01 14.33 16.82
N MET A 418 13.01 14.79 18.08
CA MET A 418 13.53 13.96 19.17
C MET A 418 12.49 13.09 19.89
N ILE A 419 11.30 13.61 20.18
CA ILE A 419 10.20 12.85 20.79
C ILE A 419 9.86 11.61 19.95
N PRO A 420 9.66 11.70 18.61
CA PRO A 420 9.44 10.54 17.76
C PRO A 420 10.51 9.46 17.87
N ILE A 421 11.79 9.87 17.84
CA ILE A 421 12.95 8.98 17.93
C ILE A 421 12.98 8.26 19.29
N ILE A 422 12.80 9.01 20.38
CA ILE A 422 12.82 8.48 21.74
C ILE A 422 11.74 7.43 21.91
N ILE A 423 10.51 7.74 21.49
CA ILE A 423 9.37 6.85 21.65
C ILE A 423 9.56 5.59 20.82
N LYS A 424 9.93 5.73 19.54
CA LYS A 424 10.22 4.59 18.66
C LYS A 424 11.27 3.65 19.26
N ASN A 425 12.39 4.18 19.74
CA ASN A 425 13.48 3.36 20.26
C ASN A 425 13.16 2.74 21.62
N ASN A 426 12.53 3.49 22.53
CA ASN A 426 12.20 2.98 23.86
C ASN A 426 11.18 1.85 23.81
N ILE A 427 10.21 1.94 22.91
CA ILE A 427 9.25 0.87 22.68
C ILE A 427 9.92 -0.33 21.99
N ASN A 428 10.62 -0.11 20.87
CA ASN A 428 11.06 -1.20 20.00
C ASN A 428 12.36 -1.88 20.45
N LEU A 429 13.27 -1.15 21.10
CA LEU A 429 14.60 -1.65 21.46
C LEU A 429 14.74 -1.88 22.96
N PHE A 430 14.14 -1.02 23.79
CA PHE A 430 14.30 -1.06 25.25
C PHE A 430 13.09 -1.66 25.99
N ASN A 431 12.01 -2.00 25.29
CA ASN A 431 10.75 -2.50 25.87
C ASN A 431 10.21 -1.64 27.03
N LYS A 432 10.44 -0.33 26.99
CA LYS A 432 9.92 0.63 27.97
C LYS A 432 8.52 1.10 27.57
N ASN A 433 7.63 1.28 28.55
CA ASN A 433 6.32 1.91 28.31
C ASN A 433 6.48 3.43 28.08
N ILE A 434 5.38 4.08 27.70
CA ILE A 434 5.42 5.51 27.37
C ILE A 434 5.57 6.38 28.63
N ASP A 435 5.02 5.96 29.77
CA ASP A 435 5.08 6.68 31.04
C ASP A 435 6.52 6.78 31.59
N ASP A 436 7.24 5.66 31.60
CA ASP A 436 8.66 5.57 31.95
C ASP A 436 9.52 6.43 31.01
N THR A 437 9.17 6.43 29.72
CA THR A 437 9.83 7.27 28.71
C THR A 437 9.61 8.77 28.99
N ILE A 438 8.38 9.19 29.27
CA ILE A 438 8.09 10.60 29.59
C ILE A 438 8.86 11.05 30.82
N LYS A 439 8.88 10.22 31.88
CA LYS A 439 9.57 10.53 33.14
C LYS A 439 11.08 10.58 32.97
N GLN A 440 11.66 9.62 32.25
CA GLN A 440 13.11 9.54 32.05
C GLN A 440 13.66 10.76 31.31
N TYR A 441 12.97 11.19 30.25
CA TYR A 441 13.41 12.29 29.38
C TYR A 441 12.79 13.64 29.74
N ASN A 442 11.95 13.70 30.78
CA ASN A 442 11.21 14.88 31.21
C ASN A 442 10.42 15.53 30.05
N ILE A 443 9.70 14.70 29.29
CA ILE A 443 8.96 15.14 28.09
C ILE A 443 7.75 15.97 28.51
N ASN A 444 7.62 17.16 27.93
CA ASN A 444 6.44 18.01 28.12
C ASN A 444 5.23 17.41 27.38
N ILE A 445 4.10 17.24 28.07
CA ILE A 445 2.86 16.67 27.50
C ILE A 445 2.34 17.50 26.32
N LYS A 446 2.47 18.84 26.34
CA LYS A 446 2.10 19.69 25.20
C LYS A 446 2.94 19.38 23.96
N ASP A 447 4.27 19.33 24.11
CA ASP A 447 5.16 19.00 23.00
C ASP A 447 4.92 17.56 22.50
N LEU A 448 4.59 16.63 23.40
CA LEU A 448 4.21 15.24 23.07
C LEU A 448 2.93 15.19 22.23
N LEU A 449 1.87 15.88 22.66
CA LEU A 449 0.61 15.96 21.93
C LEU A 449 0.81 16.64 20.56
N ILE A 450 1.58 17.72 20.50
CA ILE A 450 1.94 18.36 19.23
C ILE A 450 2.67 17.37 18.31
N SER A 451 3.59 16.56 18.83
CA SER A 451 4.28 15.52 18.06
C SER A 451 3.32 14.45 17.56
N TYR A 452 2.38 14.01 18.40
CA TYR A 452 1.32 13.07 18.04
C TYR A 452 0.46 13.60 16.89
N PHE A 453 -0.13 14.79 17.04
CA PHE A 453 -0.98 15.40 16.02
C PHE A 453 -0.23 15.63 14.71
N ASN A 454 1.05 15.98 14.78
CA ASN A 454 1.82 16.24 13.58
C ASN A 454 2.31 14.99 12.85
N SER A 455 2.55 13.89 13.55
CA SER A 455 2.95 12.62 12.94
C SER A 455 1.77 11.81 12.37
N TYR A 456 0.53 12.18 12.71
CA TYR A 456 -0.69 11.51 12.22
C TYR A 456 -0.81 11.51 10.67
N PRO A 457 -1.24 10.40 10.02
CA PRO A 457 -1.67 9.11 10.58
C PRO A 457 -0.54 8.09 10.72
N ILE A 458 0.72 8.49 10.55
CA ILE A 458 1.88 7.61 10.74
C ILE A 458 1.96 7.36 12.24
N TYR A 459 1.30 6.30 12.72
CA TYR A 459 1.20 5.93 14.13
C TYR A 459 2.57 5.55 14.70
N ILE A 460 3.40 6.56 14.97
CA ILE A 460 4.52 6.42 15.92
C ILE A 460 3.94 6.03 17.29
N PHE A 461 2.70 6.46 17.55
CA PHE A 461 1.92 6.14 18.73
C PHE A 461 0.83 5.12 18.40
N LYS A 462 0.96 3.89 18.91
CA LYS A 462 -0.17 2.95 18.98
C LYS A 462 -1.28 3.56 19.86
N SER A 463 -2.55 3.27 19.55
CA SER A 463 -3.71 3.76 20.31
C SER A 463 -3.62 3.48 21.81
N GLN A 464 -3.05 2.33 22.19
CA GLN A 464 -2.78 1.97 23.59
C GLN A 464 -1.98 3.03 24.37
N TYR A 465 -1.04 3.73 23.71
CA TYR A 465 -0.24 4.76 24.38
C TYR A 465 -1.04 6.03 24.64
N ILE A 466 -1.97 6.38 23.75
CA ILE A 466 -2.88 7.50 23.97
C ILE A 466 -3.80 7.20 25.16
N THR A 467 -4.30 5.96 25.26
CA THR A 467 -5.06 5.53 26.43
C THR A 467 -4.24 5.63 27.73
N GLU A 468 -2.97 5.20 27.71
CA GLU A 468 -2.07 5.33 28.87
C GLU A 468 -1.81 6.80 29.25
N LEU A 469 -1.61 7.68 28.25
CA LEU A 469 -1.48 9.12 28.47
C LEU A 469 -2.73 9.72 29.11
N LEU A 470 -3.92 9.36 28.61
CA LEU A 470 -5.19 9.83 29.18
C LEU A 470 -5.36 9.39 30.63
N ASN A 471 -5.01 8.14 30.96
CA ASN A 471 -5.11 7.63 32.32
C ASN A 471 -4.13 8.31 33.29
N ASN A 472 -2.87 8.51 32.86
CA ASN A 472 -1.80 8.97 33.76
C ASN A 472 -1.64 10.50 33.78
N TYR A 473 -2.08 11.20 32.74
CA TYR A 473 -1.83 12.63 32.53
C TYR A 473 -3.11 13.44 32.18
N ALA A 474 -4.30 12.95 32.53
CA ALA A 474 -5.59 13.61 32.28
C ALA A 474 -5.60 15.11 32.60
N TYR A 475 -5.09 15.49 33.78
CA TYR A 475 -5.02 16.90 34.20
C TYR A 475 -4.12 17.74 33.27
N ASN A 476 -2.94 17.23 32.91
CA ASN A 476 -2.01 17.95 32.03
C ASN A 476 -2.56 18.09 30.61
N ILE A 477 -3.28 17.07 30.13
CA ILE A 477 -3.97 17.12 28.84
C ILE A 477 -5.06 18.19 28.90
N LYS A 478 -5.90 18.19 29.93
CA LYS A 478 -6.93 19.22 30.12
C LYS A 478 -6.34 20.63 30.16
N GLU A 479 -5.32 20.85 30.98
CA GLU A 479 -4.62 22.13 31.09
C GLU A 479 -4.00 22.55 29.75
N ALA A 480 -3.57 21.61 28.91
CA ALA A 480 -3.11 21.91 27.56
C ALA A 480 -4.24 22.47 26.67
N PHE A 481 -5.44 21.88 26.74
CA PHE A 481 -6.61 22.34 25.99
C PHE A 481 -7.26 23.61 26.56
N GLU A 482 -6.78 24.17 27.67
CA GLU A 482 -7.15 25.51 28.15
C GLU A 482 -6.24 26.61 27.55
N ASP A 483 -5.08 26.22 27.01
CA ASP A 483 -4.10 27.14 26.40
C ASP A 483 -4.46 27.43 24.94
N ILE A 484 -4.72 28.70 24.63
CA ILE A 484 -5.12 29.19 23.31
C ILE A 484 -4.04 28.92 22.25
N ASP A 485 -2.75 29.06 22.59
CA ASP A 485 -1.66 28.86 21.63
C ASP A 485 -1.52 27.38 21.26
N PHE A 486 -1.69 26.49 22.26
CA PHE A 486 -1.75 25.05 22.03
C PHE A 486 -2.96 24.68 21.17
N LEU A 487 -4.16 25.14 21.55
CA LEU A 487 -5.40 24.90 20.81
C LEU A 487 -5.26 25.33 19.35
N ASN A 488 -4.75 26.54 19.08
CA ASN A 488 -4.52 27.03 17.73
C ASN A 488 -3.52 26.14 16.95
N THR A 489 -2.47 25.68 17.62
CA THR A 489 -1.44 24.81 17.00
C THR A 489 -2.04 23.46 16.58
N VAL A 490 -2.78 22.80 17.47
CA VAL A 490 -3.34 21.46 17.18
C VAL A 490 -4.57 21.53 16.28
N SER A 491 -5.33 22.63 16.33
CA SER A 491 -6.52 22.84 15.48
C SER A 491 -6.19 23.00 13.99
N ASN A 492 -4.94 23.31 13.64
CA ASN A 492 -4.48 23.35 12.24
C ASN A 492 -4.58 21.98 11.54
N LYS A 493 -4.54 20.88 12.30
CA LYS A 493 -4.76 19.52 11.81
C LYS A 493 -6.08 18.97 12.34
N SER A 494 -7.19 19.57 11.89
CA SER A 494 -8.54 19.25 12.37
C SER A 494 -8.84 17.74 12.38
N TYR A 495 -8.45 17.00 11.34
CA TYR A 495 -8.59 15.55 11.25
C TYR A 495 -7.88 14.79 12.38
N ALA A 496 -6.62 15.13 12.68
CA ALA A 496 -5.85 14.45 13.73
C ALA A 496 -6.42 14.74 15.12
N LEU A 497 -6.96 15.95 15.31
CA LEU A 497 -7.64 16.33 16.54
C LEU A 497 -9.00 15.64 16.69
N ILE A 498 -9.77 15.51 15.61
CA ILE A 498 -11.02 14.74 15.57
C ILE A 498 -10.76 13.30 16.01
N ASP A 499 -9.77 12.64 15.42
CA ASP A 499 -9.44 11.24 15.74
C ASP A 499 -8.92 11.09 17.18
N PHE A 500 -8.23 12.10 17.73
CA PHE A 500 -7.88 12.12 19.15
C PHE A 500 -9.10 12.26 20.05
N LEU A 501 -10.02 13.17 19.73
CA LEU A 501 -11.25 13.33 20.51
C LEU A 501 -12.08 12.04 20.47
N GLU A 502 -12.14 11.36 19.32
CA GLU A 502 -12.74 10.04 19.21
C GLU A 502 -12.07 9.05 20.17
N LEU A 503 -10.74 8.99 20.23
CA LEU A 503 -10.04 8.14 21.21
C LEU A 503 -10.33 8.53 22.68
N VAL A 504 -10.51 9.83 22.97
CA VAL A 504 -10.84 10.32 24.31
C VAL A 504 -12.25 9.88 24.74
N TYR A 505 -13.24 9.96 23.84
CA TYR A 505 -14.65 9.74 24.17
C TYR A 505 -15.22 8.37 23.73
N SER A 506 -14.53 7.57 22.90
CA SER A 506 -14.98 6.26 22.36
C SER A 506 -15.12 5.12 23.37
N LYS A 507 -14.72 5.32 24.64
CA LYS A 507 -14.74 4.28 25.70
C LYS A 507 -15.52 4.64 26.97
N ASN A 508 -16.34 5.71 27.00
CA ASN A 508 -17.02 6.19 28.23
C ASN A 508 -16.07 6.32 29.45
N ASN A 509 -14.76 6.49 29.22
CA ASN A 509 -13.75 6.55 30.29
C ASN A 509 -13.38 8.00 30.65
N PHE A 510 -13.95 8.99 29.95
CA PHE A 510 -13.66 10.39 30.15
C PHE A 510 -14.97 11.17 30.32
N ASP A 511 -15.40 11.33 31.57
CA ASP A 511 -16.65 12.03 31.94
C ASP A 511 -16.52 13.56 31.90
N ASP A 512 -15.33 14.09 31.57
CA ASP A 512 -15.06 15.53 31.53
C ASP A 512 -15.08 16.07 30.09
N TYR A 513 -16.15 16.77 29.74
CA TYR A 513 -16.36 17.37 28.42
C TYR A 513 -15.67 18.75 28.27
N SER A 514 -14.83 19.19 29.23
CA SER A 514 -14.18 20.51 29.15
C SER A 514 -13.31 20.71 27.92
N ILE A 515 -12.69 19.63 27.40
CA ILE A 515 -11.88 19.68 26.18
C ILE A 515 -12.76 20.12 24.99
N VAL A 516 -13.91 19.47 24.79
CA VAL A 516 -14.81 19.82 23.67
C VAL A 516 -15.48 21.18 23.88
N TYR A 517 -15.78 21.56 25.13
CA TYR A 517 -16.27 22.91 25.44
C TYR A 517 -15.25 24.00 25.07
N ASN A 518 -13.96 23.78 25.35
CA ASN A 518 -12.92 24.73 24.96
C ASN A 518 -12.76 24.81 23.44
N ILE A 519 -12.91 23.69 22.74
CA ILE A 519 -12.83 23.65 21.26
C ILE A 519 -13.99 24.41 20.61
N LEU A 520 -15.17 24.49 21.23
CA LEU A 520 -16.29 25.31 20.73
C LEU A 520 -15.93 26.80 20.59
N ASN A 521 -14.92 27.28 21.33
CA ASN A 521 -14.43 28.66 21.27
C ASN A 521 -13.42 28.91 20.14
N THR A 522 -12.98 27.89 19.42
CA THR A 522 -12.07 28.04 18.27
C THR A 522 -12.81 28.62 17.06
N ASP A 523 -12.10 29.13 16.05
CA ASP A 523 -12.73 29.60 14.80
C ASP A 523 -12.96 28.46 13.78
N ASN A 524 -12.60 27.22 14.11
CA ASN A 524 -12.68 26.09 13.20
C ASN A 524 -14.08 25.45 13.24
N GLU A 525 -14.90 25.75 12.23
CA GLU A 525 -16.28 25.24 12.12
C GLU A 525 -16.38 23.71 12.06
N GLU A 526 -15.40 23.01 11.48
CA GLU A 526 -15.38 21.54 11.44
C GLU A 526 -15.23 20.95 12.84
N LEU A 527 -14.29 21.50 13.63
CA LEU A 527 -14.06 21.10 15.01
C LEU A 527 -15.23 21.45 15.92
N LYS A 528 -15.90 22.59 15.70
CA LYS A 528 -17.14 22.93 16.42
C LYS A 528 -18.23 21.91 16.14
N LYS A 529 -18.48 21.60 14.86
CA LYS A 529 -19.51 20.65 14.45
C LYS A 529 -19.28 19.26 15.07
N TYR A 530 -18.03 18.81 15.10
CA TYR A 530 -17.66 17.54 15.74
C TYR A 530 -17.75 17.57 17.27
N SER A 531 -17.33 18.68 17.90
CA SER A 531 -17.48 18.86 19.35
C SER A 531 -18.96 18.85 19.77
N LEU A 532 -19.83 19.48 18.98
CA LEU A 532 -21.27 19.43 19.19
C LEU A 532 -21.86 18.01 19.02
N SER A 533 -21.31 17.18 18.12
CA SER A 533 -21.77 15.78 18.01
C SER A 533 -21.37 14.95 19.22
N ILE A 534 -20.13 15.09 19.71
CA ILE A 534 -19.67 14.42 20.95
C ILE A 534 -20.55 14.82 22.14
N ILE A 535 -20.84 16.12 22.28
CA ILE A 535 -21.73 16.63 23.34
C ILE A 535 -23.14 16.04 23.21
N ALA A 536 -23.64 15.88 21.98
CA ALA A 536 -24.98 15.34 21.72
C ALA A 536 -25.10 13.83 21.97
N GLU A 537 -24.01 13.07 22.06
CA GLU A 537 -24.04 11.62 22.28
C GLU A 537 -24.38 11.23 23.73
N ASN A 538 -24.06 12.09 24.71
CA ASN A 538 -24.27 11.78 26.12
C ASN A 538 -25.15 12.84 26.81
N GLU A 539 -26.46 12.60 26.78
CA GLU A 539 -27.47 13.48 27.41
C GLU A 539 -27.24 13.63 28.92
N GLU A 540 -26.93 12.55 29.64
CA GLU A 540 -26.85 12.55 31.10
C GLU A 540 -25.80 13.54 31.63
N LEU A 541 -24.60 13.54 31.03
CA LEU A 541 -23.51 14.41 31.45
C LEU A 541 -23.61 15.84 30.90
N ASN A 542 -24.19 16.01 29.71
CA ASN A 542 -24.17 17.30 28.99
C ASN A 542 -25.44 18.14 29.13
N ARG A 543 -26.59 17.53 29.46
CA ARG A 543 -27.90 18.23 29.48
C ARG A 543 -27.88 19.50 30.32
N LYS A 544 -27.34 19.44 31.53
CA LYS A 544 -27.27 20.61 32.42
C LYS A 544 -26.44 21.75 31.83
N TYR A 545 -25.26 21.45 31.28
CA TYR A 545 -24.41 22.45 30.65
C TYR A 545 -25.13 23.11 29.46
N ILE A 546 -25.80 22.32 28.63
CA ILE A 546 -26.59 22.81 27.48
C ILE A 546 -27.74 23.70 27.96
N GLU A 547 -28.54 23.26 28.93
CA GLU A 547 -29.67 24.02 29.49
C GLU A 547 -29.21 25.34 30.13
N ASP A 548 -28.09 25.34 30.85
CA ASP A 548 -27.51 26.54 31.48
C ASP A 548 -26.91 27.53 30.45
N ASN A 549 -26.64 27.10 29.21
CA ASN A 549 -25.95 27.88 28.17
C ASN A 549 -26.73 28.03 26.85
N LEU A 550 -28.06 27.88 26.86
CA LEU A 550 -28.91 27.93 25.66
C LEU A 550 -28.77 29.23 24.83
N ASP A 551 -28.39 30.34 25.47
CA ASP A 551 -28.21 31.63 24.80
C ASP A 551 -26.82 31.76 24.13
N ASN A 552 -25.85 30.93 24.52
CA ASN A 552 -24.46 30.99 24.02
C ASN A 552 -24.27 30.25 22.69
N CYS A 553 -25.09 29.22 22.41
CA CYS A 553 -25.01 28.38 21.22
C CYS A 553 -26.42 28.01 20.75
N LYS A 554 -26.77 28.37 19.51
CA LYS A 554 -28.13 28.18 18.98
C LYS A 554 -28.47 26.71 18.77
N GLU A 555 -27.45 25.90 18.49
CA GLU A 555 -27.50 24.48 18.20
C GLU A 555 -27.94 23.66 19.42
N PHE A 556 -27.78 24.19 20.63
CA PHE A 556 -28.22 23.55 21.88
C PHE A 556 -29.73 23.28 21.94
N LYS A 557 -30.56 24.17 21.39
CA LYS A 557 -32.01 23.93 21.30
C LYS A 557 -32.35 22.74 20.40
N GLU A 558 -31.61 22.57 19.31
CA GLU A 558 -31.79 21.46 18.38
C GLU A 558 -31.29 20.13 18.98
N ILE A 559 -30.21 20.15 19.78
CA ILE A 559 -29.75 18.99 20.54
C ILE A 559 -30.81 18.55 21.57
N LEU A 560 -31.36 19.48 22.35
CA LEU A 560 -32.44 19.19 23.30
C LEU A 560 -33.68 18.60 22.61
N LYS A 561 -34.07 19.16 21.46
CA LYS A 561 -35.19 18.66 20.66
C LYS A 561 -34.95 17.20 20.23
N LYS A 562 -33.76 16.91 19.70
CA LYS A 562 -33.34 15.55 19.29
C LYS A 562 -33.42 14.55 20.44
N TRP A 563 -32.87 14.89 21.60
CA TRP A 563 -32.95 14.02 22.79
C TRP A 563 -34.39 13.75 23.20
N ASN A 564 -35.24 14.80 23.20
CA ASN A 564 -36.64 14.65 23.61
C ASN A 564 -37.44 13.72 22.68
N TYR A 565 -37.31 13.84 21.35
CA TYR A 565 -38.05 12.97 20.44
C TYR A 565 -37.42 11.60 20.23
N ASN A 566 -36.15 11.41 20.61
CA ASN A 566 -35.46 10.13 20.47
C ASN A 566 -35.82 9.10 21.55
N LYS A 567 -36.49 9.52 22.63
CA LYS A 567 -37.05 8.61 23.64
C LYS A 567 -37.93 7.54 23.00
N GLU A 568 -37.82 6.29 23.45
CA GLU A 568 -38.54 5.14 22.88
C GLU A 568 -40.06 5.35 22.89
N ASP A 569 -40.58 5.94 23.96
CA ASP A 569 -42.00 6.23 24.15
C ASP A 569 -42.49 7.51 23.47
N PHE A 570 -41.70 8.14 22.60
CA PHE A 570 -42.11 9.39 21.96
C PHE A 570 -43.29 9.17 21.01
N CYS A 571 -44.47 9.59 21.48
CA CYS A 571 -45.71 9.58 20.74
C CYS A 571 -46.55 10.80 21.12
N PHE A 572 -47.43 11.21 20.21
CA PHE A 572 -48.48 12.16 20.53
C PHE A 572 -49.73 11.36 20.90
N ASN A 573 -50.45 11.78 21.93
CA ASN A 573 -51.69 11.15 22.37
C ASN A 573 -52.92 11.89 21.85
N SER A 574 -52.76 13.12 21.38
CA SER A 574 -53.84 13.92 20.81
C SER A 574 -53.32 15.01 19.87
N ILE A 575 -54.22 15.56 19.05
CA ILE A 575 -53.93 16.72 18.20
C ILE A 575 -53.57 17.96 19.05
N GLU A 576 -54.12 18.08 20.27
CA GLU A 576 -53.81 19.20 21.18
C GLU A 576 -52.36 19.15 21.67
N GLU A 577 -51.83 17.96 21.91
CA GLU A 577 -50.42 17.75 22.26
C GLU A 577 -49.49 18.15 21.10
N ILE A 578 -49.86 17.79 19.87
CA ILE A 578 -49.15 18.24 18.65
C ILE A 578 -49.12 19.77 18.59
N TYR A 579 -50.24 20.43 18.88
CA TYR A 579 -50.29 21.90 18.87
C TYR A 579 -49.36 22.53 19.90
N ASN A 580 -49.31 22.01 21.12
CA ASN A 580 -48.40 22.52 22.16
C ASN A 580 -46.92 22.29 21.79
N TYR A 581 -46.60 21.14 21.22
CA TYR A 581 -45.25 20.82 20.74
C TYR A 581 -44.81 21.75 19.60
N VAL A 582 -45.71 21.99 18.63
CA VAL A 582 -45.48 22.95 17.56
C VAL A 582 -45.26 24.34 18.15
N ASP A 583 -46.09 24.81 19.08
CA ASP A 583 -45.95 26.16 19.65
C ASP A 583 -44.65 26.36 20.44
N TYR A 584 -44.04 25.30 20.97
CA TYR A 584 -42.77 25.38 21.68
C TYR A 584 -41.56 25.51 20.76
N TYR A 585 -41.57 24.82 19.61
CA TYR A 585 -40.43 24.76 18.68
C TYR A 585 -40.59 25.60 17.41
N TYR A 586 -41.81 26.00 17.08
CA TYR A 586 -42.11 26.80 15.90
C TYR A 586 -41.88 28.28 16.18
N THR A 587 -41.07 28.90 15.32
CA THR A 587 -40.97 30.35 15.19
C THR A 587 -41.54 30.73 13.83
N ASP A 588 -42.37 31.77 13.77
CA ASP A 588 -42.96 32.26 12.51
C ASP A 588 -41.88 32.41 11.44
N ASN A 589 -42.15 31.87 10.26
CA ASN A 589 -41.25 31.91 9.11
C ASN A 589 -41.92 32.71 8.00
N GLU A 590 -41.38 33.90 7.73
CA GLU A 590 -41.90 34.85 6.73
C GLU A 590 -42.15 34.21 5.36
N LEU A 591 -41.36 33.19 4.98
CA LEU A 591 -41.53 32.45 3.72
C LEU A 591 -42.81 31.63 3.66
N LEU A 592 -43.34 31.18 4.79
CA LEU A 592 -44.52 30.32 4.88
C LEU A 592 -45.78 31.07 5.33
N ASP A 593 -45.68 32.38 5.56
CA ASP A 593 -46.78 33.20 6.06
C ASP A 593 -47.96 33.29 5.08
N PHE A 594 -47.68 33.15 3.77
CA PHE A 594 -48.71 33.14 2.73
C PHE A 594 -49.65 31.93 2.79
N LEU A 595 -49.30 30.87 3.54
CA LEU A 595 -50.15 29.68 3.70
C LEU A 595 -51.31 30.00 4.67
N ASP A 596 -52.47 30.34 4.10
CA ASP A 596 -53.71 30.61 4.82
C ASP A 596 -54.62 29.38 4.97
N ASN A 597 -55.34 29.27 6.10
CA ASN A 597 -56.29 28.18 6.39
C ASN A 597 -57.38 27.96 5.33
N ASN A 598 -57.64 28.95 4.46
CA ASN A 598 -58.71 28.89 3.46
C ASN A 598 -58.33 28.15 2.17
N TYR A 599 -57.05 27.87 1.94
CA TYR A 599 -56.54 27.26 0.69
C TYR A 599 -56.03 25.83 0.85
N TYR A 600 -55.82 25.37 2.08
CA TYR A 600 -55.25 24.04 2.37
C TYR A 600 -56.17 23.27 3.30
N ASN A 601 -56.75 22.18 2.81
CA ASN A 601 -57.69 21.36 3.57
C ASN A 601 -57.01 20.11 4.12
N ILE A 602 -56.22 20.27 5.18
CA ILE A 602 -55.59 19.14 5.87
C ILE A 602 -56.56 18.60 6.92
N VAL A 603 -56.81 17.29 6.87
CA VAL A 603 -57.73 16.62 7.79
C VAL A 603 -57.03 15.49 8.55
N SER A 604 -57.50 15.23 9.76
CA SER A 604 -57.12 14.04 10.52
C SER A 604 -57.67 12.78 9.86
N ARG A 605 -57.20 11.61 10.30
CA ARG A 605 -57.79 10.32 9.89
C ARG A 605 -59.27 10.18 10.26
N GLU A 606 -59.74 10.96 11.23
CA GLU A 606 -61.15 11.04 11.64
C GLU A 606 -61.92 12.15 10.90
N ASN A 607 -61.34 12.71 9.83
CA ASN A 607 -61.92 13.81 9.03
C ASN A 607 -62.14 15.12 9.80
N THR A 608 -61.33 15.41 10.83
CA THR A 608 -61.35 16.71 11.53
C THR A 608 -60.31 17.66 10.94
N SER A 609 -60.66 18.93 10.73
CA SER A 609 -59.73 19.94 10.21
C SER A 609 -58.53 20.14 11.14
N ILE A 610 -57.32 20.16 10.58
CA ILE A 610 -56.06 20.41 11.28
C ILE A 610 -55.58 21.82 10.97
N ASN A 611 -55.12 22.54 11.99
CA ASN A 611 -54.63 23.91 11.85
C ASN A 611 -53.37 23.96 10.96
N ILE A 612 -53.32 24.91 10.02
CA ILE A 612 -52.20 25.09 9.06
C ILE A 612 -50.83 25.24 9.74
N LYS A 613 -50.78 25.68 11.00
CA LYS A 613 -49.52 25.77 11.77
C LYS A 613 -48.75 24.45 11.81
N VAL A 614 -49.44 23.31 11.77
CA VAL A 614 -48.82 21.98 11.72
C VAL A 614 -48.11 21.75 10.39
N LEU A 615 -48.74 22.12 9.26
CA LEU A 615 -48.09 22.08 7.95
C LEU A 615 -46.90 23.03 7.93
N LYS A 616 -47.08 24.27 8.38
CA LYS A 616 -45.99 25.28 8.44
C LYS A 616 -44.82 24.77 9.25
N TYR A 617 -45.08 24.12 10.38
CA TYR A 617 -44.05 23.47 11.19
C TYR A 617 -43.30 22.40 10.40
N ILE A 618 -44.02 21.42 9.83
CA ILE A 618 -43.41 20.34 9.06
C ILE A 618 -42.55 20.90 7.93
N LEU A 619 -43.09 21.83 7.14
CA LEU A 619 -42.37 22.47 6.03
C LEU A 619 -41.15 23.26 6.54
N ASN A 620 -41.26 23.96 7.66
CA ASN A 620 -40.14 24.69 8.27
C ASN A 620 -39.01 23.73 8.70
N GLU A 621 -39.34 22.58 9.28
CA GLU A 621 -38.35 21.56 9.64
C GLU A 621 -37.66 20.99 8.39
N PHE A 622 -38.41 20.76 7.30
CA PHE A 622 -37.83 20.39 6.01
C PHE A 622 -37.01 21.53 5.36
N LEU A 623 -37.25 22.80 5.66
CA LEU A 623 -36.41 23.90 5.18
C LEU A 623 -35.06 23.99 5.94
N LYS A 624 -35.00 23.48 7.18
CA LYS A 624 -33.78 23.48 8.00
C LYS A 624 -32.77 22.40 7.61
N ILE A 625 -33.21 21.26 7.10
CA ILE A 625 -32.30 20.13 6.79
C ILE A 625 -31.31 20.47 5.67
N GLU A 626 -30.08 19.93 5.76
CA GLU A 626 -29.06 20.06 4.72
C GLU A 626 -29.37 19.13 3.53
N LYS A 627 -29.77 17.89 3.82
CA LYS A 627 -30.11 16.85 2.83
C LYS A 627 -31.49 16.25 3.10
N PRO A 628 -32.18 15.72 2.08
CA PRO A 628 -33.49 15.08 2.25
C PRO A 628 -33.44 13.95 3.30
N ILE A 629 -34.34 13.95 4.29
CA ILE A 629 -34.46 12.89 5.31
C ILE A 629 -35.91 12.72 5.74
N LYS A 630 -36.27 11.61 6.37
CA LYS A 630 -37.52 11.51 7.14
C LYS A 630 -37.30 12.12 8.52
N ILE A 631 -38.12 13.09 8.90
CA ILE A 631 -38.02 13.77 10.20
C ILE A 631 -38.95 13.06 11.19
N LYS A 632 -38.41 12.57 12.31
CA LYS A 632 -39.10 11.64 13.23
C LYS A 632 -40.38 12.24 13.84
N ASP A 633 -40.32 13.47 14.34
CA ASP A 633 -41.49 14.15 14.89
C ASP A 633 -42.54 14.48 13.82
N ALA A 634 -42.13 14.88 12.62
CA ALA A 634 -43.03 15.05 11.48
C ALA A 634 -43.74 13.73 11.12
N GLU A 635 -43.04 12.59 11.10
CA GLU A 635 -43.66 11.27 10.86
C GLU A 635 -44.66 10.91 11.96
N LYS A 636 -44.34 11.18 13.23
CA LYS A 636 -45.28 10.98 14.36
C LYS A 636 -46.50 11.88 14.27
N ILE A 637 -46.36 13.11 13.80
CA ILE A 637 -47.48 13.99 13.51
C ILE A 637 -48.34 13.40 12.37
N LEU A 638 -47.71 12.90 11.30
CA LEU A 638 -48.39 12.36 10.12
C LEU A 638 -49.16 11.07 10.40
N GLU A 639 -48.91 10.37 11.52
CA GLU A 639 -49.76 9.26 11.99
C GLU A 639 -51.20 9.72 12.30
N PHE A 640 -51.41 10.99 12.65
CA PHE A 640 -52.74 11.57 12.95
C PHE A 640 -53.41 12.21 11.72
N ILE A 641 -52.68 12.39 10.62
CA ILE A 641 -53.14 13.10 9.42
C ILE A 641 -53.54 12.10 8.32
N GLU A 642 -54.59 12.42 7.55
CA GLU A 642 -54.96 11.66 6.36
C GLU A 642 -53.94 11.93 5.23
N ARG A 643 -53.25 10.87 4.78
CA ARG A 643 -52.07 10.99 3.90
C ARG A 643 -52.35 11.71 2.59
N LYS A 644 -53.52 11.49 1.97
CA LYS A 644 -53.85 12.11 0.67
C LYS A 644 -54.01 13.62 0.82
N SER A 645 -54.76 14.09 1.82
CA SER A 645 -54.97 15.51 2.11
C SER A 645 -53.64 16.24 2.40
N PHE A 646 -52.71 15.55 3.07
CA PHE A 646 -51.37 16.08 3.30
C PHE A 646 -50.57 16.21 2.00
N ILE A 647 -50.52 15.16 1.16
CA ILE A 647 -49.77 15.17 -0.10
C ILE A 647 -50.32 16.25 -1.03
N GLU A 648 -51.65 16.39 -1.15
CA GLU A 648 -52.29 17.44 -1.95
C GLU A 648 -51.93 18.85 -1.43
N ALA A 649 -51.90 19.05 -0.12
CA ALA A 649 -51.50 20.32 0.47
C ALA A 649 -50.03 20.67 0.20
N VAL A 650 -49.13 19.69 0.28
CA VAL A 650 -47.72 19.89 -0.04
C VAL A 650 -47.53 20.09 -1.56
N GLU A 651 -48.23 19.35 -2.40
CA GLU A 651 -48.22 19.53 -3.87
C GLU A 651 -48.61 20.97 -4.24
N ASN A 652 -49.72 21.48 -3.71
CA ASN A 652 -50.16 22.85 -3.94
C ASN A 652 -49.11 23.88 -3.48
N THR A 653 -48.40 23.59 -2.39
CA THR A 653 -47.29 24.43 -1.91
C THR A 653 -46.13 24.41 -2.90
N VAL A 654 -45.71 23.23 -3.38
CA VAL A 654 -44.63 23.09 -4.38
C VAL A 654 -45.01 23.82 -5.68
N GLU A 655 -46.24 23.65 -6.17
CA GLU A 655 -46.73 24.36 -7.36
C GLU A 655 -46.71 25.88 -7.16
N TYR A 656 -47.10 26.38 -5.99
CA TYR A 656 -46.99 27.80 -5.67
C TYR A 656 -45.55 28.29 -5.76
N PHE A 657 -44.59 27.57 -5.15
CA PHE A 657 -43.17 27.94 -5.19
C PHE A 657 -42.60 27.91 -6.62
N ILE A 658 -43.03 26.95 -7.44
CA ILE A 658 -42.64 26.87 -8.86
C ILE A 658 -43.23 28.05 -9.65
N ASN A 659 -44.53 28.31 -9.52
CA ASN A 659 -45.24 29.36 -10.27
C ASN A 659 -44.77 30.77 -9.91
N ASN A 660 -44.28 30.98 -8.69
CA ASN A 660 -43.72 32.25 -8.24
C ASN A 660 -42.19 32.34 -8.35
N ASN A 661 -41.52 31.37 -8.99
CA ASN A 661 -40.06 31.29 -9.13
C ASN A 661 -39.28 31.32 -7.80
N LEU A 662 -39.87 30.80 -6.72
CA LEU A 662 -39.25 30.72 -5.39
C LEU A 662 -38.53 29.38 -5.14
N ILE A 663 -38.75 28.38 -6.00
CA ILE A 663 -38.28 27.00 -5.79
C ILE A 663 -36.75 26.86 -5.80
N GLU A 664 -36.02 27.72 -6.51
CA GLU A 664 -34.55 27.64 -6.60
C GLU A 664 -33.87 27.90 -5.26
N ASP A 665 -34.32 28.93 -4.54
CA ASP A 665 -33.78 29.27 -3.22
C ASP A 665 -34.38 28.39 -2.10
N ASN A 666 -35.47 27.66 -2.37
CA ASN A 666 -36.27 26.96 -1.37
C ASN A 666 -36.58 25.50 -1.75
N ILE A 667 -35.68 24.85 -2.50
CA ILE A 667 -35.97 23.53 -3.07
C ILE A 667 -36.39 22.49 -2.04
N LYS A 668 -35.91 22.61 -0.80
CA LYS A 668 -36.19 21.66 0.28
C LYS A 668 -37.68 21.45 0.56
N ILE A 669 -38.53 22.38 0.12
CA ILE A 669 -39.99 22.25 0.15
C ILE A 669 -40.52 21.05 -0.65
N ILE A 670 -39.76 20.56 -1.64
CA ILE A 670 -40.14 19.38 -2.45
C ILE A 670 -39.93 18.06 -1.71
N THR A 671 -39.09 18.05 -0.67
CA THR A 671 -38.74 16.84 0.09
C THR A 671 -39.96 16.09 0.60
N PRO A 672 -40.89 16.71 1.36
CA PRO A 672 -42.10 16.02 1.80
C PRO A 672 -42.98 15.55 0.64
N TYR A 673 -43.03 16.28 -0.49
CA TYR A 673 -43.81 15.85 -1.64
C TYR A 673 -43.26 14.55 -2.24
N ALA A 674 -41.94 14.48 -2.42
CA ALA A 674 -41.26 13.33 -3.02
C ALA A 674 -41.24 12.10 -2.09
N ILE A 675 -40.95 12.29 -0.80
CA ILE A 675 -40.87 11.18 0.16
C ILE A 675 -42.21 10.45 0.29
N TYR A 676 -43.33 11.18 0.31
CA TYR A 676 -44.64 10.60 0.56
C TYR A 676 -45.46 10.34 -0.71
N ALA A 677 -44.90 10.59 -1.90
CA ALA A 677 -45.57 10.39 -3.18
C ALA A 677 -46.11 8.94 -3.38
N ASP A 678 -47.33 8.84 -3.92
CA ASP A 678 -47.86 7.61 -4.49
C ASP A 678 -47.45 7.45 -5.98
N GLU A 679 -47.86 6.36 -6.62
CA GLU A 679 -47.55 6.05 -8.03
C GLU A 679 -47.93 7.20 -8.99
N SER A 680 -49.07 7.86 -8.76
CA SER A 680 -49.54 8.94 -9.61
C SER A 680 -48.71 10.22 -9.43
N HIS A 681 -48.27 10.51 -8.21
CA HIS A 681 -47.42 11.66 -7.91
C HIS A 681 -45.96 11.43 -8.33
N ILE A 682 -45.47 10.20 -8.32
CA ILE A 682 -44.14 9.84 -8.87
C ILE A 682 -44.07 10.21 -10.36
N GLU A 683 -45.11 9.95 -11.14
CA GLU A 683 -45.14 10.36 -12.56
C GLU A 683 -45.15 11.88 -12.71
N LYS A 684 -45.86 12.63 -11.86
CA LYS A 684 -45.81 14.11 -11.87
C LYS A 684 -44.39 14.62 -11.57
N LEU A 685 -43.72 14.03 -10.58
CA LEU A 685 -42.32 14.34 -10.24
C LEU A 685 -41.37 14.03 -11.41
N HIS A 686 -41.60 12.93 -12.14
CA HIS A 686 -40.85 12.62 -13.37
C HIS A 686 -40.96 13.73 -14.42
N GLN A 687 -42.18 14.22 -14.67
CA GLN A 687 -42.41 15.31 -15.61
C GLN A 687 -41.73 16.61 -15.14
N LEU A 688 -41.70 16.90 -13.84
CA LEU A 688 -40.94 18.02 -13.28
C LEU A 688 -39.43 17.88 -13.57
N LEU A 689 -38.85 16.69 -13.37
CA LEU A 689 -37.44 16.45 -13.69
C LEU A 689 -37.14 16.68 -15.18
N ILE A 690 -38.02 16.21 -16.08
CA ILE A 690 -37.89 16.44 -17.53
C ILE A 690 -37.92 17.94 -17.86
N ASN A 691 -38.88 18.67 -17.30
CA ASN A 691 -39.02 20.11 -17.51
C ASN A 691 -37.79 20.89 -17.03
N TRP A 692 -37.25 20.54 -15.86
CA TRP A 692 -36.04 21.14 -15.34
C TRP A 692 -34.79 20.77 -16.11
N ASN A 693 -34.73 19.55 -16.66
CA ASN A 693 -33.62 19.12 -17.52
C ASN A 693 -33.59 19.93 -18.83
N ASN A 694 -34.75 20.13 -19.45
CA ASN A 694 -34.90 20.99 -20.62
C ASN A 694 -34.55 22.46 -20.33
N SER A 695 -34.69 22.88 -19.06
CA SER A 695 -34.36 24.23 -18.58
C SER A 695 -32.96 24.34 -17.96
N PHE A 696 -32.13 23.28 -18.06
CA PHE A 696 -30.78 23.18 -17.51
C PHE A 696 -30.65 23.45 -16.00
N LYS A 697 -31.67 23.13 -15.19
CA LYS A 697 -31.69 23.36 -13.73
C LYS A 697 -31.13 22.16 -12.94
N THR A 698 -29.85 21.83 -13.14
CA THR A 698 -29.19 20.65 -12.53
C THR A 698 -29.32 20.54 -11.00
N PRO A 699 -29.09 21.61 -10.21
CA PRO A 699 -29.21 21.51 -8.75
C PRO A 699 -30.61 21.10 -8.30
N LEU A 700 -31.65 21.57 -9.00
CA LEU A 700 -33.03 21.20 -8.68
C LEU A 700 -33.28 19.72 -8.90
N ILE A 701 -32.76 19.20 -10.01
CA ILE A 701 -32.88 17.80 -10.41
C ILE A 701 -32.22 16.89 -9.39
N LEU A 702 -30.97 17.17 -9.02
CA LEU A 702 -30.19 16.32 -8.10
C LEU A 702 -30.85 16.20 -6.73
N TYR A 703 -31.25 17.33 -6.14
CA TYR A 703 -31.90 17.35 -4.82
C TYR A 703 -33.27 16.66 -4.86
N THR A 704 -34.03 16.84 -5.94
CA THR A 704 -35.34 16.21 -6.10
C THR A 704 -35.21 14.71 -6.33
N MET A 705 -34.26 14.26 -7.15
CA MET A 705 -33.94 12.83 -7.32
C MET A 705 -33.55 12.19 -5.99
N GLN A 706 -32.73 12.87 -5.18
CA GLN A 706 -32.37 12.42 -3.84
C GLN A 706 -33.61 12.28 -2.93
N SER A 707 -34.53 13.23 -3.00
CA SER A 707 -35.79 13.19 -2.25
C SER A 707 -36.72 12.05 -2.71
N ILE A 708 -36.78 11.79 -4.03
CA ILE A 708 -37.57 10.69 -4.61
C ILE A 708 -36.98 9.33 -4.20
N ALA A 709 -35.66 9.21 -4.15
CA ALA A 709 -35.00 7.96 -3.78
C ALA A 709 -35.40 7.48 -2.37
N ILE A 710 -35.60 8.42 -1.43
CA ILE A 710 -36.04 8.15 -0.05
C ILE A 710 -37.49 7.63 0.04
N ASN A 711 -38.28 7.74 -1.03
CA ASN A 711 -39.58 7.07 -1.11
C ASN A 711 -39.43 5.54 -1.01
N GLY A 712 -38.33 4.99 -1.53
CA GLY A 712 -37.96 3.58 -1.41
C GLY A 712 -38.74 2.59 -2.28
N LYS A 713 -39.77 3.03 -3.01
CA LYS A 713 -40.51 2.20 -3.99
C LYS A 713 -39.64 1.88 -5.21
N THR A 714 -39.81 0.67 -5.76
CA THR A 714 -39.05 0.20 -6.94
C THR A 714 -39.33 1.08 -8.15
N SER A 715 -40.58 1.55 -8.31
CA SER A 715 -40.98 2.48 -9.38
C SER A 715 -40.22 3.80 -9.29
N ALA A 716 -40.11 4.39 -8.10
CA ALA A 716 -39.34 5.63 -7.86
C ALA A 716 -37.84 5.45 -8.17
N LEU A 717 -37.22 4.38 -7.66
CA LEU A 717 -35.79 4.09 -7.85
C LEU A 717 -35.46 3.84 -9.34
N LYS A 718 -36.26 3.02 -10.03
CA LYS A 718 -36.09 2.76 -11.48
C LYS A 718 -36.29 4.03 -12.30
N MET A 719 -37.25 4.88 -11.94
CA MET A 719 -37.53 6.14 -12.62
C MET A 719 -36.32 7.07 -12.56
N ILE A 720 -35.75 7.33 -11.38
CA ILE A 720 -34.60 8.24 -11.24
C ILE A 720 -33.34 7.67 -11.91
N ASN A 721 -33.13 6.36 -11.86
CA ASN A 721 -31.99 5.71 -12.52
C ASN A 721 -32.11 5.82 -14.04
N LYS A 722 -33.29 5.50 -14.60
CA LYS A 722 -33.56 5.64 -16.03
C LYS A 722 -33.40 7.08 -16.51
N PHE A 723 -33.90 8.03 -15.73
CA PHE A 723 -33.75 9.46 -16.02
C PHE A 723 -32.28 9.88 -16.07
N ALA A 724 -31.47 9.45 -15.09
CA ALA A 724 -30.04 9.75 -15.05
C ALA A 724 -29.27 9.16 -16.24
N LEU A 725 -29.50 7.89 -16.56
CA LEU A 725 -28.84 7.20 -17.68
C LEU A 725 -29.14 7.84 -19.03
N ASN A 726 -30.38 8.31 -19.22
CA ASN A 726 -30.82 8.98 -20.45
C ASN A 726 -30.41 10.45 -20.52
N SER A 727 -29.92 11.05 -19.44
CA SER A 727 -29.52 12.45 -19.43
C SER A 727 -28.21 12.68 -20.18
N ASN A 728 -28.13 13.77 -20.95
CA ASN A 728 -26.87 14.21 -21.56
C ASN A 728 -25.96 14.95 -20.55
N ASN A 729 -26.46 15.25 -19.35
CA ASN A 729 -25.72 15.94 -18.31
C ASN A 729 -24.85 14.96 -17.51
N LYS A 730 -23.53 15.14 -17.59
CA LYS A 730 -22.56 14.31 -16.87
C LYS A 730 -22.69 14.40 -15.35
N GLU A 731 -23.09 15.56 -14.82
CA GLU A 731 -23.24 15.76 -13.38
C GLU A 731 -24.38 14.89 -12.82
N ILE A 732 -25.52 14.82 -13.52
CA ILE A 732 -26.64 13.94 -13.16
C ILE A 732 -26.20 12.46 -13.20
N LYS A 733 -25.49 12.07 -14.25
CA LYS A 733 -24.98 10.70 -14.41
C LYS A 733 -24.01 10.29 -13.31
N ASN A 734 -23.14 11.21 -12.89
CA ASN A 734 -22.13 10.91 -11.87
C ASN A 734 -22.74 10.84 -10.46
N ASN A 735 -23.75 11.66 -10.15
CA ASN A 735 -24.34 11.74 -8.81
C ASN A 735 -25.39 10.65 -8.50
N ILE A 736 -25.89 9.89 -9.50
CA ILE A 736 -26.94 8.88 -9.26
C ILE A 736 -26.50 7.81 -8.26
N LYS A 737 -25.23 7.40 -8.29
CA LYS A 737 -24.68 6.40 -7.36
C LYS A 737 -24.77 6.93 -5.92
N ASP A 738 -24.31 8.15 -5.68
CA ASP A 738 -24.30 8.77 -4.35
C ASP A 738 -25.71 9.01 -3.83
N ILE A 739 -26.65 9.35 -4.72
CA ILE A 739 -28.08 9.47 -4.40
C ILE A 739 -28.65 8.13 -3.90
N LEU A 740 -28.33 7.02 -4.57
CA LEU A 740 -28.80 5.69 -4.19
C LEU A 740 -28.15 5.20 -2.88
N VAL A 741 -26.85 5.45 -2.71
CA VAL A 741 -26.13 5.19 -1.44
C VAL A 741 -26.81 5.93 -0.29
N TYR A 742 -27.04 7.23 -0.46
CA TYR A 742 -27.72 8.03 0.56
C TYR A 742 -29.15 7.54 0.85
N ALA A 743 -29.90 7.13 -0.17
CA ALA A 743 -31.23 6.56 0.02
C ALA A 743 -31.18 5.25 0.81
N SER A 744 -30.17 4.40 0.59
CA SER A 744 -30.00 3.14 1.33
C SER A 744 -29.81 3.38 2.83
N GLU A 745 -29.01 4.40 3.20
CA GLU A 745 -28.79 4.80 4.59
C GLU A 745 -30.09 5.25 5.25
N ILE A 746 -30.88 6.11 4.58
CA ILE A 746 -32.14 6.63 5.14
C ILE A 746 -33.23 5.55 5.22
N LEU A 747 -33.22 4.60 4.29
CA LEU A 747 -34.17 3.50 4.25
C LEU A 747 -33.77 2.32 5.16
N ASN A 748 -32.62 2.40 5.84
CA ASN A 748 -32.05 1.31 6.64
C ASN A 748 -31.98 -0.01 5.85
N THR A 749 -31.61 0.07 4.58
CA THR A 749 -31.46 -1.10 3.70
C THR A 749 -30.04 -1.14 3.17
N ASN A 750 -29.55 -2.33 2.84
CA ASN A 750 -28.25 -2.45 2.20
C ASN A 750 -28.31 -1.82 0.80
N ILE A 751 -27.26 -1.10 0.41
CA ILE A 751 -27.15 -0.48 -0.91
C ILE A 751 -27.27 -1.51 -2.05
N ASP A 752 -26.79 -2.73 -1.85
CA ASP A 752 -26.89 -3.80 -2.83
C ASP A 752 -28.35 -4.19 -3.07
N ASN A 753 -29.21 -4.19 -2.04
CA ASN A 753 -30.65 -4.39 -2.21
C ASN A 753 -31.28 -3.30 -3.11
N ILE A 754 -30.78 -2.07 -3.05
CA ILE A 754 -31.22 -1.00 -3.95
C ILE A 754 -30.74 -1.27 -5.38
N PHE A 755 -29.47 -1.63 -5.57
CA PHE A 755 -28.92 -1.90 -6.91
C PHE A 755 -29.53 -3.13 -7.57
N GLU A 756 -29.74 -4.22 -6.84
CA GLU A 756 -30.38 -5.45 -7.30
C GLU A 756 -31.80 -5.17 -7.85
N ARG A 757 -32.56 -4.27 -7.19
CA ARG A 757 -33.89 -3.82 -7.65
C ARG A 757 -33.84 -2.99 -8.94
N LEU A 758 -32.69 -2.44 -9.30
CA LEU A 758 -32.49 -1.65 -10.53
C LEU A 758 -32.12 -2.51 -11.73
N PHE A 759 -31.76 -3.79 -11.55
CA PHE A 759 -31.41 -4.65 -12.67
C PHE A 759 -32.56 -4.74 -13.68
N PRO A 760 -32.26 -4.53 -14.99
CA PRO A 760 -33.27 -4.64 -16.03
C PRO A 760 -33.64 -6.10 -16.23
N ASN A 761 -34.85 -6.37 -16.72
CA ASN A 761 -35.22 -7.73 -17.14
C ASN A 761 -34.86 -8.03 -18.60
N PHE A 762 -34.33 -7.05 -19.35
CA PHE A 762 -34.06 -7.09 -20.80
C PHE A 762 -35.19 -7.64 -21.69
N GLY A 763 -36.43 -7.70 -21.21
CA GLY A 763 -37.55 -8.36 -21.88
C GLY A 763 -37.55 -9.89 -21.82
N PHE A 764 -36.77 -10.50 -20.93
CA PHE A 764 -36.92 -11.92 -20.58
C PHE A 764 -38.18 -12.11 -19.73
N SER A 765 -38.86 -13.25 -19.95
CA SER A 765 -39.89 -13.76 -19.05
C SER A 765 -39.25 -14.28 -17.75
N ILE A 766 -40.06 -14.58 -16.73
CA ILE A 766 -39.59 -15.10 -15.44
C ILE A 766 -38.83 -16.43 -15.63
N GLU A 767 -39.21 -17.23 -16.63
CA GLU A 767 -38.54 -18.49 -17.01
C GLU A 767 -37.21 -18.26 -17.78
N GLY A 768 -36.71 -17.03 -17.84
CA GLY A 768 -35.45 -16.68 -18.48
C GLY A 768 -35.49 -16.74 -20.02
N LYS A 769 -36.67 -16.63 -20.64
CA LYS A 769 -36.86 -16.74 -22.09
C LYS A 769 -37.16 -15.41 -22.76
N LYS A 770 -36.52 -15.14 -23.91
CA LYS A 770 -36.83 -13.99 -24.76
C LYS A 770 -36.84 -14.38 -26.23
N ILE A 771 -37.88 -14.01 -26.97
CA ILE A 771 -37.95 -14.24 -28.41
C ILE A 771 -37.45 -13.00 -29.15
N ILE A 772 -36.52 -13.20 -30.08
CA ILE A 772 -36.02 -12.18 -31.02
C ILE A 772 -36.49 -12.55 -32.42
N ASN A 773 -37.20 -11.63 -33.07
CA ASN A 773 -37.56 -11.75 -34.48
C ASN A 773 -36.44 -11.13 -35.34
N TYR A 774 -35.78 -11.94 -36.17
CA TYR A 774 -34.61 -11.57 -36.97
C TYR A 774 -34.92 -11.80 -38.46
N GLY A 775 -35.76 -10.92 -39.01
CA GLY A 775 -36.23 -11.00 -40.40
C GLY A 775 -37.17 -12.18 -40.61
N ASN A 776 -36.80 -13.13 -41.48
CA ASN A 776 -37.55 -14.37 -41.69
C ASN A 776 -37.27 -15.44 -40.64
N ARG A 777 -36.37 -15.17 -39.69
CA ARG A 777 -35.94 -16.10 -38.65
C ARG A 777 -36.36 -15.61 -37.27
N SER A 778 -36.44 -16.53 -36.31
CA SER A 778 -36.77 -16.23 -34.92
C SER A 778 -35.84 -17.03 -34.02
N PHE A 779 -35.23 -16.35 -33.07
CA PHE A 779 -34.30 -16.93 -32.12
C PHE A 779 -34.90 -16.81 -30.72
N GLN A 780 -34.78 -17.88 -29.93
CA GLN A 780 -35.07 -17.82 -28.50
C GLN A 780 -33.75 -17.66 -27.76
N LEU A 781 -33.65 -16.59 -26.99
CA LEU A 781 -32.62 -16.45 -25.97
C LEU A 781 -33.08 -17.15 -24.70
N GLN A 782 -32.18 -17.93 -24.11
CA GLN A 782 -32.39 -18.63 -22.85
C GLN A 782 -31.27 -18.25 -21.88
N LEU A 783 -31.62 -17.80 -20.68
CA LEU A 783 -30.67 -17.69 -19.57
C LEU A 783 -30.39 -19.11 -19.04
N LEU A 784 -29.11 -19.45 -18.91
CA LEU A 784 -28.62 -20.73 -18.40
C LEU A 784 -27.57 -20.52 -17.31
N SER A 785 -27.33 -21.57 -16.53
CA SER A 785 -26.42 -21.56 -15.40
C SER A 785 -24.93 -21.52 -15.77
N ASP A 786 -24.55 -22.20 -16.85
CA ASP A 786 -23.15 -22.43 -17.24
C ASP A 786 -22.57 -21.38 -18.22
N SER A 787 -23.43 -20.76 -19.03
CA SER A 787 -23.05 -19.93 -20.19
C SER A 787 -23.70 -18.55 -20.21
N TYR A 788 -24.51 -18.22 -19.19
CA TYR A 788 -25.28 -16.99 -18.98
C TYR A 788 -26.31 -16.62 -20.06
N LEU A 789 -26.14 -17.08 -21.31
CA LEU A 789 -27.05 -16.81 -22.42
C LEU A 789 -26.81 -17.77 -23.59
N GLU A 790 -27.81 -18.60 -23.89
CA GLU A 790 -27.85 -19.44 -25.10
C GLU A 790 -28.78 -18.85 -26.18
N ILE A 791 -28.45 -19.11 -27.44
CA ILE A 791 -29.27 -18.75 -28.60
C ILE A 791 -29.78 -20.02 -29.26
N PHE A 792 -31.08 -20.25 -29.18
CA PHE A 792 -31.76 -21.35 -29.86
C PHE A 792 -32.41 -20.87 -31.16
N ASP A 793 -32.00 -21.45 -32.28
CA ASP A 793 -32.64 -21.25 -33.58
C ASP A 793 -33.92 -22.07 -33.67
N ILE A 794 -35.06 -21.39 -33.62
CA ILE A 794 -36.39 -22.01 -33.62
C ILE A 794 -36.63 -22.73 -34.95
N GLN A 795 -36.14 -22.20 -36.08
CA GLN A 795 -36.37 -22.82 -37.38
C GLN A 795 -35.56 -24.11 -37.56
N ASN A 796 -34.29 -24.09 -37.18
CA ASN A 796 -33.39 -25.23 -37.41
C ASN A 796 -33.27 -26.18 -36.22
N SER A 797 -33.91 -25.85 -35.08
CA SER A 797 -33.85 -26.62 -33.84
C SER A 797 -32.41 -26.89 -33.39
N SER A 798 -31.57 -25.84 -33.42
CA SER A 798 -30.14 -25.93 -33.13
C SER A 798 -29.66 -24.75 -32.29
N ILE A 799 -28.68 -24.99 -31.41
CA ILE A 799 -28.01 -23.96 -30.63
C ILE A 799 -26.91 -23.32 -31.49
N ILE A 800 -26.86 -21.98 -31.50
CA ILE A 800 -25.85 -21.20 -32.22
C ILE A 800 -25.12 -20.26 -31.26
N LYS A 801 -23.88 -19.89 -31.59
CA LYS A 801 -23.06 -19.02 -30.74
C LYS A 801 -23.34 -17.53 -30.93
N GLU A 802 -23.74 -17.14 -32.14
CA GLU A 802 -23.95 -15.74 -32.53
C GLU A 802 -25.15 -15.65 -33.47
N LEU A 803 -25.81 -14.49 -33.47
CA LEU A 803 -26.86 -14.18 -34.45
C LEU A 803 -26.25 -14.09 -35.86
N PRO A 804 -27.00 -14.46 -36.93
CA PRO A 804 -26.56 -14.33 -38.31
C PRO A 804 -26.12 -12.90 -38.67
N ASP A 805 -25.43 -12.75 -39.81
CA ASP A 805 -25.13 -11.42 -40.33
C ASP A 805 -26.39 -10.73 -40.86
N ALA A 806 -26.42 -9.40 -40.72
CA ALA A 806 -27.56 -8.58 -41.09
C ALA A 806 -27.65 -8.32 -42.61
N ASP A 807 -26.63 -8.69 -43.39
CA ASP A 807 -26.54 -8.53 -44.85
C ASP A 807 -26.94 -7.12 -45.38
N GLY A 808 -26.71 -6.07 -44.58
CA GLY A 808 -27.02 -4.67 -44.90
C GLY A 808 -28.46 -4.22 -44.59
N ASP A 809 -29.27 -5.05 -43.91
CA ASP A 809 -30.58 -4.67 -43.38
C ASP A 809 -30.43 -3.95 -42.03
N LYS A 810 -30.81 -2.66 -42.00
CA LYS A 810 -30.66 -1.79 -40.82
C LYS A 810 -31.47 -2.25 -39.61
N ASP A 811 -32.63 -2.88 -39.81
CA ASP A 811 -33.44 -3.34 -38.68
C ASP A 811 -32.77 -4.56 -38.02
N LEU A 812 -32.17 -5.43 -38.82
CA LEU A 812 -31.37 -6.57 -38.34
C LEU A 812 -30.05 -6.14 -37.70
N GLU A 813 -29.43 -5.06 -38.19
CA GLU A 813 -28.27 -4.44 -37.55
C GLU A 813 -28.61 -3.96 -36.14
N ASN A 814 -29.70 -3.19 -35.97
CA ASN A 814 -30.14 -2.71 -34.65
C ASN A 814 -30.45 -3.87 -33.69
N ILE A 815 -31.11 -4.94 -34.15
CA ILE A 815 -31.40 -6.12 -33.32
C ILE A 815 -30.10 -6.82 -32.89
N LYS A 816 -29.10 -6.91 -33.78
CA LYS A 816 -27.80 -7.50 -33.47
C LYS A 816 -27.03 -6.63 -32.48
N GLU A 817 -27.08 -5.30 -32.61
CA GLU A 817 -26.50 -4.37 -31.63
C GLU A 817 -27.17 -4.48 -30.25
N ASP A 818 -28.50 -4.50 -30.19
CA ASP A 818 -29.27 -4.69 -28.95
C ASP A 818 -28.93 -6.02 -28.28
N PHE A 819 -28.81 -7.10 -29.07
CA PHE A 819 -28.39 -8.41 -28.56
C PHE A 819 -27.00 -8.38 -27.94
N LEU A 820 -26.02 -7.79 -28.64
CA LEU A 820 -24.64 -7.67 -28.15
C LEU A 820 -24.57 -6.81 -26.89
N HIS A 821 -25.38 -5.74 -26.82
CA HIS A 821 -25.53 -4.94 -25.61
C HIS A 821 -26.06 -5.78 -24.44
N ILE A 822 -27.15 -6.53 -24.65
CA ILE A 822 -27.72 -7.44 -23.63
C ILE A 822 -26.68 -8.45 -23.17
N GLN A 823 -26.00 -9.13 -24.09
CA GLN A 823 -25.00 -10.15 -23.76
C GLN A 823 -23.85 -9.57 -22.92
N LYS A 824 -23.35 -8.39 -23.30
CA LYS A 824 -22.28 -7.71 -22.57
C LYS A 824 -22.73 -7.29 -21.16
N THR A 825 -23.88 -6.62 -21.05
CA THR A 825 -24.38 -6.13 -19.77
C THR A 825 -24.77 -7.28 -18.83
N LEU A 826 -25.34 -8.37 -19.34
CA LEU A 826 -25.61 -9.58 -18.55
C LEU A 826 -24.34 -10.14 -17.91
N LYS A 827 -23.26 -10.26 -18.69
CA LYS A 827 -21.97 -10.76 -18.19
C LYS A 827 -21.40 -9.85 -17.09
N GLU A 828 -21.52 -8.54 -17.25
CA GLU A 828 -21.10 -7.55 -16.24
C GLU A 828 -21.92 -7.67 -14.95
N ILE A 829 -23.26 -7.74 -15.07
CA ILE A 829 -24.17 -7.92 -13.92
C ILE A 829 -23.83 -9.19 -13.16
N ILE A 830 -23.71 -10.32 -13.86
CA ILE A 830 -23.47 -11.62 -13.21
C ILE A 830 -22.12 -11.67 -12.51
N ASN A 831 -21.05 -11.17 -13.14
CA ASN A 831 -19.73 -11.11 -12.50
C ASN A 831 -19.74 -10.21 -11.27
N HIS A 832 -20.41 -9.07 -11.33
CA HIS A 832 -20.56 -8.17 -10.18
C HIS A 832 -21.34 -8.85 -9.05
N GLU A 833 -22.45 -9.50 -9.38
CA GLU A 833 -23.33 -10.15 -8.41
C GLU A 833 -22.66 -11.35 -7.74
N LYS A 834 -21.78 -12.08 -8.46
CA LYS A 834 -20.93 -13.10 -7.84
C LYS A 834 -20.10 -12.53 -6.69
N ILE A 835 -19.44 -11.40 -6.87
CA ILE A 835 -18.63 -10.77 -5.82
C ILE A 835 -19.52 -10.38 -4.62
N LYS A 836 -20.71 -9.82 -4.89
CA LYS A 836 -21.67 -9.41 -3.85
C LYS A 836 -22.25 -10.58 -3.06
N LEU A 837 -22.58 -11.67 -3.73
CA LEU A 837 -23.08 -12.88 -3.09
C LEU A 837 -21.97 -13.62 -2.32
N THR A 838 -20.70 -13.56 -2.77
CA THR A 838 -19.57 -14.09 -1.99
C THR A 838 -19.46 -13.32 -0.67
N ARG A 839 -19.59 -11.99 -0.71
CA ARG A 839 -19.62 -11.19 0.52
C ARG A 839 -20.83 -11.50 1.39
N ALA A 840 -22.01 -11.68 0.80
CA ALA A 840 -23.22 -12.08 1.53
C ALA A 840 -23.05 -13.43 2.24
N LEU A 841 -22.36 -14.38 1.61
CA LEU A 841 -22.02 -15.67 2.22
C LEU A 841 -21.09 -15.51 3.44
N ILE A 842 -20.14 -14.56 3.39
CA ILE A 842 -19.15 -14.31 4.45
C ILE A 842 -19.76 -13.51 5.61
N ASN A 843 -20.45 -12.41 5.32
CA ASN A 843 -21.00 -11.49 6.32
C ASN A 843 -22.42 -11.87 6.78
N GLY A 844 -23.04 -12.85 6.13
CA GLY A 844 -24.36 -13.34 6.49
C GLY A 844 -25.48 -12.36 6.14
N ARG A 845 -25.33 -11.50 5.13
CA ARG A 845 -26.39 -10.63 4.62
C ARG A 845 -27.65 -11.43 4.32
N LYS A 846 -28.80 -10.91 4.74
CA LYS A 846 -30.13 -11.51 4.54
C LYS A 846 -31.06 -10.52 3.86
N TRP A 847 -32.09 -11.07 3.24
CA TRP A 847 -33.20 -10.34 2.63
C TRP A 847 -34.48 -10.71 3.38
N ASP A 848 -35.35 -9.72 3.62
CA ASP A 848 -36.71 -10.04 4.03
C ASP A 848 -37.44 -10.76 2.89
N TYR A 849 -38.49 -11.51 3.25
CA TYR A 849 -39.31 -12.27 2.30
C TYR A 849 -39.70 -11.46 1.05
N LYS A 850 -40.20 -10.24 1.21
CA LYS A 850 -40.68 -9.43 0.09
C LYS A 850 -39.53 -9.03 -0.82
N THR A 851 -38.41 -8.59 -0.26
CA THR A 851 -37.21 -8.24 -1.01
C THR A 851 -36.64 -9.44 -1.74
N PHE A 852 -36.62 -10.63 -1.12
CA PHE A 852 -36.16 -11.87 -1.77
C PHE A 852 -37.01 -12.20 -3.00
N PHE A 853 -38.34 -12.14 -2.92
CA PHE A 853 -39.19 -12.36 -4.09
C PHE A 853 -39.02 -11.29 -5.16
N GLU A 854 -38.93 -10.01 -4.78
CA GLU A 854 -38.71 -8.91 -5.72
C GLU A 854 -37.38 -9.03 -6.48
N VAL A 855 -36.30 -9.39 -5.78
CA VAL A 855 -34.94 -9.46 -6.33
C VAL A 855 -34.67 -10.79 -7.00
N PHE A 856 -34.87 -11.92 -6.32
CA PHE A 856 -34.38 -13.24 -6.75
C PHE A 856 -35.40 -14.03 -7.56
N ILE A 857 -36.68 -13.93 -7.24
CA ILE A 857 -37.73 -14.73 -7.91
C ILE A 857 -38.27 -14.02 -9.14
N ASN A 858 -38.67 -12.75 -8.99
CA ASN A 858 -39.36 -11.98 -10.02
C ASN A 858 -38.41 -11.37 -11.07
N ASN A 859 -37.10 -11.33 -10.81
CA ASN A 859 -36.12 -10.87 -11.78
C ASN A 859 -35.46 -12.06 -12.49
N PRO A 860 -35.63 -12.21 -13.82
CA PRO A 860 -35.12 -13.36 -14.55
C PRO A 860 -33.60 -13.49 -14.56
N ILE A 861 -32.85 -12.40 -14.38
CA ILE A 861 -31.39 -12.45 -14.27
C ILE A 861 -30.97 -13.05 -12.92
N MET A 862 -31.64 -12.64 -11.84
CA MET A 862 -31.31 -13.10 -10.49
C MET A 862 -31.81 -14.51 -10.22
N HIS A 863 -32.86 -14.93 -10.92
CA HIS A 863 -33.43 -16.27 -10.89
C HIS A 863 -32.38 -17.37 -11.12
N TYR A 864 -31.35 -17.08 -11.94
CA TYR A 864 -30.18 -17.95 -12.09
C TYR A 864 -29.50 -18.27 -10.76
N PHE A 865 -29.23 -17.26 -9.93
CA PHE A 865 -28.60 -17.45 -8.62
C PHE A 865 -29.55 -18.19 -7.67
N THR A 866 -30.85 -17.89 -7.73
CA THR A 866 -31.87 -18.55 -6.90
C THR A 866 -31.86 -20.06 -7.04
N LEU A 867 -31.72 -20.57 -8.27
CA LEU A 867 -31.67 -22.02 -8.58
C LEU A 867 -30.33 -22.67 -8.18
N SER A 868 -29.27 -21.88 -8.07
CA SER A 868 -27.89 -22.38 -7.93
C SER A 868 -27.41 -22.46 -6.48
N PHE A 869 -28.26 -22.16 -5.50
CA PHE A 869 -27.89 -22.11 -4.08
C PHE A 869 -28.86 -22.87 -3.18
N VAL A 870 -28.36 -23.18 -1.98
CA VAL A 870 -29.23 -23.47 -0.83
C VAL A 870 -29.43 -22.18 -0.07
N TRP A 871 -30.67 -21.89 0.28
CA TRP A 871 -31.05 -20.71 1.04
C TRP A 871 -31.36 -21.11 2.47
N GLY A 872 -30.78 -20.39 3.42
CA GLY A 872 -31.14 -20.49 4.84
C GLY A 872 -32.33 -19.57 5.14
N VAL A 873 -33.23 -20.05 6.00
CA VAL A 873 -34.35 -19.30 6.56
C VAL A 873 -34.01 -18.98 8.01
N TYR A 874 -34.10 -17.71 8.37
CA TYR A 874 -33.69 -17.19 9.66
C TYR A 874 -34.85 -16.42 10.31
N ASP A 875 -34.87 -16.44 11.65
CA ASP A 875 -35.79 -15.64 12.44
C ASP A 875 -35.26 -14.21 12.68
N GLU A 876 -35.99 -13.42 13.48
CA GLU A 876 -35.62 -12.04 13.84
C GLU A 876 -34.36 -11.93 14.72
N ASN A 877 -33.94 -13.04 15.35
CA ASN A 877 -32.75 -13.11 16.20
C ASN A 877 -31.53 -13.67 15.44
N ASP A 878 -31.60 -13.74 14.11
CA ASP A 878 -30.56 -14.25 13.23
C ASP A 878 -30.28 -15.77 13.37
N VAL A 879 -31.22 -16.52 13.94
CA VAL A 879 -31.08 -17.97 14.13
C VAL A 879 -31.62 -18.71 12.91
N LEU A 880 -30.83 -19.64 12.37
CA LEU A 880 -31.28 -20.53 11.29
C LEU A 880 -32.42 -21.42 11.80
N ILE A 881 -33.58 -21.32 11.17
CA ILE A 881 -34.76 -22.13 11.47
C ILE A 881 -34.95 -23.27 10.48
N ASP A 882 -34.61 -23.07 9.20
CA ASP A 882 -34.64 -24.12 8.18
C ASP A 882 -33.78 -23.74 6.96
N SER A 883 -33.69 -24.62 5.96
CA SER A 883 -33.04 -24.34 4.68
C SER A 883 -33.78 -24.99 3.52
N PHE A 884 -33.70 -24.38 2.34
CA PHE A 884 -34.42 -24.84 1.15
C PHE A 884 -33.62 -24.61 -0.15
N ARG A 885 -34.03 -25.31 -1.22
CA ARG A 885 -33.64 -25.00 -2.61
C ARG A 885 -34.88 -24.59 -3.40
N TYR A 886 -34.73 -23.60 -4.29
CA TYR A 886 -35.77 -23.20 -5.22
C TYR A 886 -35.63 -23.96 -6.54
N MET A 887 -36.75 -24.41 -7.11
CA MET A 887 -36.80 -25.28 -8.29
C MET A 887 -37.31 -24.52 -9.53
N GLU A 888 -37.02 -25.03 -10.72
CA GLU A 888 -37.42 -24.42 -12.00
C GLU A 888 -38.94 -24.29 -12.17
N ASP A 889 -39.72 -25.16 -11.53
CA ASP A 889 -41.19 -25.13 -11.56
C ASP A 889 -41.81 -24.17 -10.53
N GLY A 890 -40.97 -23.46 -9.77
CA GLY A 890 -41.37 -22.52 -8.74
C GLY A 890 -41.65 -23.13 -7.36
N SER A 891 -41.43 -24.44 -7.20
CA SER A 891 -41.51 -25.10 -5.90
C SER A 891 -40.25 -24.85 -5.06
N PHE A 892 -40.41 -24.98 -3.74
CA PHE A 892 -39.29 -25.01 -2.79
C PHE A 892 -39.18 -26.44 -2.27
N ILE A 893 -37.96 -26.92 -2.07
CA ILE A 893 -37.70 -28.26 -1.53
C ILE A 893 -36.71 -28.22 -0.35
N THR A 894 -36.79 -29.22 0.52
CA THR A 894 -35.88 -29.44 1.65
C THR A 894 -34.68 -30.33 1.27
N ALA A 895 -33.76 -30.53 2.22
CA ALA A 895 -32.60 -31.42 2.06
C ALA A 895 -32.98 -32.90 1.83
N ASP A 896 -34.23 -33.27 2.15
CA ASP A 896 -34.81 -34.59 1.94
C ASP A 896 -35.67 -34.67 0.66
N ASP A 897 -35.60 -33.64 -0.21
CA ASP A 897 -36.34 -33.55 -1.48
C ASP A 897 -37.88 -33.51 -1.30
N GLU A 898 -38.33 -32.99 -0.14
CA GLU A 898 -39.75 -32.79 0.17
C GLU A 898 -40.18 -31.34 -0.10
N LEU A 899 -41.43 -31.13 -0.51
CA LEU A 899 -41.98 -29.79 -0.72
C LEU A 899 -41.92 -28.94 0.56
N TYR A 900 -41.45 -27.71 0.41
CA TYR A 900 -41.27 -26.75 1.49
C TYR A 900 -42.21 -25.54 1.32
N GLU A 901 -42.82 -25.09 2.40
CA GLU A 901 -43.62 -23.87 2.45
C GLU A 901 -42.82 -22.77 3.16
N LEU A 902 -42.44 -21.74 2.42
CA LEU A 902 -41.64 -20.64 2.94
C LEU A 902 -42.50 -19.69 3.80
N PRO A 903 -42.12 -19.40 5.06
CA PRO A 903 -42.87 -18.47 5.92
C PRO A 903 -42.84 -17.03 5.41
N ASP A 904 -43.98 -16.34 5.44
CA ASP A 904 -44.10 -14.94 4.99
C ASP A 904 -43.37 -13.92 5.89
N SER A 905 -43.00 -14.33 7.11
CA SER A 905 -42.29 -13.51 8.11
C SER A 905 -40.96 -14.16 8.47
N CYS A 906 -40.02 -14.16 7.53
CA CYS A 906 -38.67 -14.67 7.72
C CYS A 906 -37.62 -13.77 7.04
N TYR A 907 -36.36 -14.03 7.38
CA TYR A 907 -35.19 -13.55 6.67
C TYR A 907 -34.56 -14.70 5.89
N ILE A 908 -34.10 -14.43 4.68
CA ILE A 908 -33.54 -15.43 3.77
C ILE A 908 -32.11 -15.03 3.49
N GLY A 909 -31.17 -15.98 3.55
CA GLY A 909 -29.75 -15.74 3.29
C GLY A 909 -29.09 -16.93 2.60
N ILE A 910 -27.86 -16.77 2.13
CA ILE A 910 -27.11 -17.92 1.59
C ILE A 910 -26.77 -18.86 2.74
N TYR A 911 -27.14 -20.13 2.59
CA TYR A 911 -26.89 -21.17 3.57
C TYR A 911 -25.39 -21.33 3.84
N ASN A 912 -25.04 -21.48 5.13
CA ASN A 912 -23.66 -21.72 5.56
C ASN A 912 -23.64 -22.81 6.62
N ILE A 913 -22.64 -23.69 6.56
CA ILE A 913 -22.47 -24.81 7.49
C ILE A 913 -22.34 -24.38 8.96
N ILE A 914 -21.81 -23.17 9.23
CA ILE A 914 -21.67 -22.62 10.59
C ILE A 914 -23.02 -22.50 11.29
N ASP A 915 -24.09 -22.36 10.51
CA ASP A 915 -25.44 -22.08 11.02
C ASP A 915 -26.27 -23.37 11.21
N ASP A 916 -25.77 -24.57 10.87
CA ASP A 916 -26.56 -25.83 10.80
C ASP A 916 -25.80 -27.08 11.29
N ASP A 917 -26.49 -28.23 11.33
CA ASP A 917 -25.91 -29.55 11.59
C ASP A 917 -25.11 -30.06 10.37
N ILE A 918 -23.98 -30.70 10.66
CA ILE A 918 -23.11 -31.37 9.69
C ILE A 918 -23.87 -32.41 8.86
N GLU A 919 -24.85 -33.13 9.44
CA GLU A 919 -25.64 -34.13 8.70
C GLU A 919 -26.45 -33.49 7.58
N LYS A 920 -27.12 -32.36 7.88
CA LYS A 920 -27.96 -31.63 6.91
C LYS A 920 -27.10 -30.98 5.83
N PHE A 921 -25.92 -30.47 6.17
CA PHE A 921 -24.92 -30.01 5.21
C PHE A 921 -24.53 -31.08 4.19
N TYR A 922 -24.23 -32.31 4.63
CA TYR A 922 -23.84 -33.38 3.71
C TYR A 922 -24.99 -33.82 2.79
N LYS A 923 -26.23 -33.81 3.27
CA LYS A 923 -27.40 -34.05 2.41
C LYS A 923 -27.52 -33.01 1.29
N TRP A 924 -27.34 -31.73 1.62
CA TRP A 924 -27.33 -30.68 0.61
C TRP A 924 -26.21 -30.86 -0.40
N LYS A 925 -25.01 -31.21 0.06
CA LYS A 925 -23.88 -31.48 -0.83
C LYS A 925 -24.15 -32.66 -1.77
N GLU A 926 -24.73 -33.75 -1.26
CA GLU A 926 -25.13 -34.91 -2.07
C GLU A 926 -26.18 -34.54 -3.12
N GLN A 927 -27.19 -33.73 -2.77
CA GLN A 927 -28.16 -33.25 -3.75
C GLN A 927 -27.50 -32.46 -4.89
N PHE A 928 -26.54 -31.58 -4.59
CA PHE A 928 -25.85 -30.80 -5.63
C PHE A 928 -25.07 -31.69 -6.61
N GLU A 929 -24.44 -32.75 -6.10
CA GLU A 929 -23.77 -33.76 -6.94
C GLU A 929 -24.77 -34.59 -7.76
N LEU A 930 -25.92 -34.97 -7.19
CA LEU A 930 -26.96 -35.75 -7.89
C LEU A 930 -27.66 -34.97 -9.01
N TYR A 931 -27.92 -33.69 -8.78
CA TYR A 931 -28.59 -32.80 -9.73
C TYR A 931 -27.61 -32.09 -10.68
N ASP A 932 -26.31 -32.35 -10.58
CA ASP A 932 -25.24 -31.75 -11.40
C ASP A 932 -25.31 -30.20 -11.40
N ILE A 933 -25.51 -29.62 -10.21
CA ILE A 933 -25.73 -28.18 -10.06
C ILE A 933 -24.38 -27.47 -10.02
N GLU A 934 -24.09 -26.70 -11.07
CA GLU A 934 -22.96 -25.78 -11.06
C GLU A 934 -23.26 -24.55 -10.20
N GLN A 935 -22.45 -24.32 -9.17
CA GLN A 935 -22.59 -23.13 -8.33
C GLN A 935 -21.77 -21.95 -8.88
N PRO A 936 -22.35 -20.74 -8.97
CA PRO A 936 -21.60 -19.55 -9.33
C PRO A 936 -20.50 -19.18 -8.33
N ILE A 937 -20.69 -19.57 -7.06
CA ILE A 937 -19.80 -19.40 -5.91
C ILE A 937 -19.92 -20.67 -5.06
N ASN A 938 -18.81 -21.23 -4.60
CA ASN A 938 -18.87 -22.43 -3.77
C ASN A 938 -19.35 -22.10 -2.34
N GLN A 939 -20.60 -22.44 -2.00
CA GLN A 939 -21.17 -22.22 -0.67
C GLN A 939 -20.74 -23.31 0.35
N PHE A 940 -20.21 -24.43 -0.13
CA PHE A 940 -19.80 -25.57 0.70
C PHE A 940 -18.32 -25.49 1.07
N ILE A 941 -17.97 -24.47 1.86
CA ILE A 941 -16.63 -24.29 2.44
C ILE A 941 -16.40 -25.39 3.49
N ASN A 942 -15.40 -26.26 3.30
CA ASN A 942 -15.23 -27.50 4.08
C ASN A 942 -14.53 -27.31 5.44
N GLU A 943 -13.87 -26.17 5.70
CA GLU A 943 -13.01 -26.00 6.89
C GLU A 943 -13.52 -24.91 7.83
N LEU A 944 -14.07 -25.35 8.96
CA LEU A 944 -14.46 -24.50 10.08
C LEU A 944 -13.22 -24.14 10.90
N ILE A 945 -12.73 -22.91 10.75
CA ILE A 945 -11.63 -22.38 11.58
C ILE A 945 -12.24 -21.70 12.80
N THR A 946 -12.12 -22.35 13.95
CA THR A 946 -12.63 -21.81 15.22
C THR A 946 -11.54 -21.04 15.95
N LEU A 947 -11.83 -19.77 16.25
CA LEU A 947 -10.95 -18.90 17.01
C LEU A 947 -10.91 -19.33 18.49
N LYS A 948 -9.70 -19.47 19.06
CA LYS A 948 -9.50 -19.74 20.49
C LYS A 948 -8.85 -18.55 21.18
N GLU A 949 -8.93 -18.48 22.52
CA GLU A 949 -8.32 -17.39 23.30
C GLU A 949 -6.80 -17.26 23.05
N GLU A 950 -6.10 -18.38 22.84
CA GLU A 950 -4.66 -18.40 22.52
C GLU A 950 -4.31 -17.70 21.19
N ASN A 951 -5.28 -17.51 20.30
CA ASN A 951 -5.10 -16.85 19.01
C ASN A 951 -5.27 -15.34 19.09
N ILE A 952 -5.60 -14.78 20.26
CA ILE A 952 -5.87 -13.35 20.44
C ILE A 952 -4.89 -12.70 21.41
N LYS A 953 -4.42 -11.51 21.04
CA LYS A 953 -3.63 -10.64 21.91
C LYS A 953 -4.05 -9.18 21.72
N TYR A 954 -4.45 -8.51 22.80
CA TYR A 954 -4.92 -7.11 22.79
C TYR A 954 -6.03 -6.82 21.77
N ASP A 955 -7.07 -7.68 21.74
CA ASP A 955 -8.18 -7.62 20.78
C ASP A 955 -7.74 -7.73 19.31
N SER A 956 -6.58 -8.32 19.04
CA SER A 956 -6.11 -8.66 17.69
C SER A 956 -5.93 -10.16 17.54
N ILE A 957 -6.31 -10.72 16.39
CA ILE A 957 -5.98 -12.11 16.04
C ILE A 957 -4.51 -12.15 15.59
N ILE A 958 -3.74 -13.06 16.18
CA ILE A 958 -2.30 -13.26 15.91
C ILE A 958 -1.99 -14.64 15.31
N MET A 959 -3.02 -15.41 14.93
CA MET A 959 -2.89 -16.80 14.47
C MET A 959 -1.94 -16.97 13.26
N PHE A 960 -1.87 -15.97 12.38
CA PHE A 960 -1.01 -15.97 11.20
C PHE A 960 0.13 -14.94 11.26
N GLU A 961 0.38 -14.36 12.44
CA GLU A 961 1.44 -13.36 12.59
C GLU A 961 2.82 -13.96 12.29
N GLY A 962 3.56 -13.31 11.38
CA GLY A 962 4.87 -13.76 10.89
C GLY A 962 4.83 -14.76 9.73
N ILE A 963 3.64 -15.22 9.30
CA ILE A 963 3.51 -16.17 8.20
C ILE A 963 3.55 -15.45 6.84
N LYS A 964 4.23 -16.04 5.86
CA LYS A 964 4.38 -15.50 4.52
C LYS A 964 3.25 -15.94 3.60
N ILE A 965 2.78 -15.01 2.77
CA ILE A 965 1.80 -15.24 1.70
C ILE A 965 2.32 -14.67 0.38
N ASP A 966 1.96 -15.34 -0.70
CA ASP A 966 2.36 -14.91 -2.03
C ASP A 966 1.68 -13.59 -2.44
N THR A 967 2.44 -12.68 -3.03
CA THR A 967 1.92 -11.38 -3.48
C THR A 967 0.86 -11.54 -4.58
N SER A 968 0.96 -12.56 -5.45
CA SER A 968 -0.06 -12.80 -6.47
C SER A 968 -1.37 -13.33 -5.87
N TYR A 969 -1.28 -14.18 -4.85
CA TYR A 969 -2.44 -14.71 -4.14
C TYR A 969 -3.18 -13.61 -3.39
N ILE A 970 -2.49 -12.79 -2.59
CA ILE A 970 -3.18 -11.70 -1.86
C ILE A 970 -3.82 -10.70 -2.83
N ASN A 971 -3.21 -10.43 -3.98
CA ASN A 971 -3.80 -9.59 -5.03
C ASN A 971 -5.01 -10.22 -5.71
N GLN A 972 -5.09 -11.55 -5.79
CA GLN A 972 -6.31 -12.25 -6.21
C GLN A 972 -7.38 -12.11 -5.14
N LEU A 973 -7.03 -12.36 -3.88
CA LEU A 973 -7.94 -12.25 -2.75
C LEU A 973 -8.52 -10.83 -2.60
N CYS A 974 -7.71 -9.80 -2.83
CA CYS A 974 -8.17 -8.41 -2.86
C CYS A 974 -9.25 -8.17 -3.89
N ARG A 975 -9.16 -8.80 -5.07
CA ARG A 975 -10.18 -8.68 -6.13
C ARG A 975 -11.45 -9.47 -5.80
N GLU A 976 -11.30 -10.65 -5.20
CA GLU A 976 -12.44 -11.52 -4.87
C GLU A 976 -13.27 -11.00 -3.70
N LEU A 977 -12.63 -10.39 -2.70
CA LEU A 977 -13.28 -9.88 -1.48
C LEU A 977 -13.40 -8.35 -1.43
N ASP A 978 -13.05 -7.65 -2.52
CA ASP A 978 -13.05 -6.17 -2.58
C ASP A 978 -12.23 -5.54 -1.44
N ILE A 979 -11.05 -6.12 -1.19
CA ILE A 979 -10.13 -5.66 -0.15
C ILE A 979 -9.32 -4.48 -0.67
N ARG A 980 -9.20 -3.45 0.16
CA ARG A 980 -8.41 -2.27 -0.13
C ARG A 980 -7.07 -2.35 0.55
N ASP A 981 -6.01 -2.08 -0.20
CA ASP A 981 -4.65 -2.09 0.28
C ASP A 981 -4.11 -0.68 0.51
N THR A 982 -3.31 -0.51 1.56
CA THR A 982 -2.53 0.70 1.82
C THR A 982 -1.10 0.33 2.17
N TYR A 983 -0.14 1.10 1.64
CA TYR A 983 1.30 0.88 1.87
C TYR A 983 1.95 2.13 2.45
N PHE A 984 2.90 1.94 3.37
CA PHE A 984 3.81 2.96 3.84
C PHE A 984 5.19 2.35 4.10
N ASN A 985 6.17 2.64 3.25
CA ASN A 985 7.44 1.92 3.17
C ASN A 985 7.20 0.41 3.03
N ASP A 986 7.75 -0.39 3.94
CA ASP A 986 7.61 -1.85 3.98
C ASP A 986 6.35 -2.29 4.74
N ASN A 987 5.54 -1.38 5.29
CA ASN A 987 4.29 -1.74 5.95
C ASN A 987 3.15 -1.79 4.93
N ALA A 988 2.31 -2.82 5.02
CA ALA A 988 1.09 -2.98 4.25
C ALA A 988 -0.11 -3.17 5.19
N SER A 989 -1.30 -2.78 4.75
CA SER A 989 -2.55 -3.08 5.43
C SER A 989 -3.64 -3.36 4.41
N TYR A 990 -4.34 -4.47 4.59
CA TYR A 990 -5.44 -4.90 3.74
C TYR A 990 -6.75 -4.76 4.53
N MET A 991 -7.68 -3.97 4.04
CA MET A 991 -8.90 -3.55 4.75
C MET A 991 -10.15 -3.98 4.01
N ILE A 992 -11.01 -4.71 4.71
CA ILE A 992 -12.36 -5.10 4.27
C ILE A 992 -13.35 -4.21 5.02
N PHE A 993 -14.01 -3.32 4.28
CA PHE A 993 -15.08 -2.47 4.80
C PHE A 993 -16.40 -3.22 4.63
N ASP A 994 -17.05 -3.61 5.73
CA ASP A 994 -18.28 -4.38 5.69
C ASP A 994 -19.48 -3.58 6.22
N ASP A 995 -20.34 -3.15 5.30
CA ASP A 995 -21.53 -2.35 5.59
C ASP A 995 -22.67 -3.14 6.25
N VAL A 996 -22.63 -4.47 6.21
CA VAL A 996 -23.67 -5.34 6.80
C VAL A 996 -23.39 -5.50 8.29
N LEU A 997 -22.16 -5.88 8.63
CA LEU A 997 -21.73 -6.02 10.02
C LEU A 997 -21.36 -4.68 10.66
N LYS A 998 -21.25 -3.60 9.87
CA LYS A 998 -20.78 -2.27 10.30
C LYS A 998 -19.39 -2.33 10.92
N ILE A 999 -18.50 -3.09 10.29
CA ILE A 999 -17.11 -3.26 10.74
C ILE A 999 -16.09 -3.00 9.63
N VAL A 1000 -14.85 -2.75 10.04
CA VAL A 1000 -13.67 -2.82 9.19
C VAL A 1000 -12.75 -3.91 9.70
N CYS A 1001 -12.48 -4.93 8.88
CA CYS A 1001 -11.47 -5.93 9.15
C CYS A 1001 -10.16 -5.49 8.51
N LYS A 1002 -9.16 -5.21 9.34
CA LYS A 1002 -7.82 -4.79 8.94
C LYS A 1002 -6.82 -5.91 9.16
N ILE A 1003 -6.21 -6.37 8.08
CA ILE A 1003 -5.11 -7.35 8.10
C ILE A 1003 -3.82 -6.55 7.96
N ASN A 1004 -3.08 -6.41 9.06
CA ASN A 1004 -1.75 -5.79 9.03
C ASN A 1004 -0.77 -6.75 8.34
N ALA A 1005 0.20 -6.21 7.60
CA ALA A 1005 1.24 -7.00 6.95
C ALA A 1005 2.51 -6.18 6.71
N PHE A 1006 3.58 -6.84 6.30
CA PHE A 1006 4.84 -6.23 5.90
C PHE A 1006 5.25 -6.76 4.52
N ALA A 1007 5.55 -5.85 3.59
CA ALA A 1007 6.10 -6.19 2.30
C ALA A 1007 7.62 -6.41 2.43
N TYR A 1008 8.07 -7.61 2.09
CA TYR A 1008 9.48 -8.00 2.13
C TYR A 1008 9.88 -8.57 0.77
N GLY A 1009 10.36 -7.72 -0.14
CA GLY A 1009 10.70 -8.13 -1.52
C GLY A 1009 9.45 -8.48 -2.34
N GLU A 1010 9.35 -9.74 -2.81
CA GLU A 1010 8.19 -10.28 -3.53
C GLU A 1010 7.18 -11.01 -2.61
N GLU A 1011 7.41 -11.01 -1.30
CA GLU A 1011 6.58 -11.71 -0.31
C GLU A 1011 5.86 -10.73 0.62
N ILE A 1012 4.69 -11.13 1.12
CA ILE A 1012 3.95 -10.42 2.16
C ILE A 1012 4.01 -11.24 3.44
N VAL A 1013 4.52 -10.66 4.52
CA VAL A 1013 4.51 -11.24 5.87
C VAL A 1013 3.25 -10.76 6.59
N LEU A 1014 2.34 -11.66 6.90
CA LEU A 1014 1.11 -11.34 7.64
C LEU A 1014 1.43 -10.90 9.06
N GLY A 1015 0.76 -9.85 9.51
CA GLY A 1015 0.75 -9.36 10.88
C GLY A 1015 -0.54 -9.73 11.59
N SER A 1016 -0.97 -8.88 12.52
CA SER A 1016 -2.22 -9.08 13.25
C SER A 1016 -3.46 -8.73 12.41
N ILE A 1017 -4.58 -9.40 12.69
CA ILE A 1017 -5.91 -9.05 12.14
C ILE A 1017 -6.71 -8.33 13.22
N GLU A 1018 -7.29 -7.19 12.88
CA GLU A 1018 -7.94 -6.27 13.79
C GLU A 1018 -9.32 -5.88 13.25
N PHE A 1019 -10.29 -5.72 14.14
CA PHE A 1019 -11.65 -5.30 13.77
C PHE A 1019 -11.95 -3.94 14.38
N TYR A 1020 -12.63 -3.10 13.62
CA TYR A 1020 -13.05 -1.75 14.02
C TYR A 1020 -14.50 -1.52 13.65
N GLU A 1021 -15.20 -0.63 14.33
CA GLU A 1021 -16.50 -0.12 13.89
C GLU A 1021 -16.33 0.66 12.57
N LEU A 1022 -17.30 0.54 11.67
CA LEU A 1022 -17.30 1.29 10.41
C LEU A 1022 -17.92 2.67 10.62
N GLU A 1023 -17.09 3.71 10.56
CA GLU A 1023 -17.54 5.09 10.64
C GLU A 1023 -17.83 5.71 9.27
N LYS A 1024 -18.47 6.90 9.29
CA LYS A 1024 -18.74 7.68 8.07
C LYS A 1024 -17.46 7.99 7.32
N ASN A 1025 -17.55 7.98 5.99
CA ASN A 1025 -16.42 8.14 5.07
C ASN A 1025 -15.35 7.05 5.22
N GLU A 1026 -15.75 5.82 5.57
CA GLU A 1026 -14.87 4.66 5.60
C GLU A 1026 -13.68 4.84 6.55
N ARG A 1027 -13.95 5.48 7.69
CA ARG A 1027 -12.99 5.63 8.79
C ARG A 1027 -13.05 4.41 9.71
N LEU A 1028 -11.92 4.11 10.33
CA LEU A 1028 -11.81 3.09 11.37
C LEU A 1028 -12.29 3.71 12.68
N GLY A 1029 -13.44 3.25 13.19
CA GLY A 1029 -13.97 3.66 14.48
C GLY A 1029 -13.33 2.91 15.64
N LYS A 1030 -14.13 2.63 16.67
CA LYS A 1030 -13.67 1.88 17.85
C LYS A 1030 -13.23 0.46 17.51
N LYS A 1031 -12.12 0.01 18.10
CA LYS A 1031 -11.64 -1.38 17.97
C LYS A 1031 -12.60 -2.36 18.66
N ILE A 1032 -12.93 -3.46 17.99
CA ILE A 1032 -13.88 -4.49 18.41
C ILE A 1032 -13.12 -5.77 18.79
N ASN A 1033 -13.54 -6.44 19.86
CA ASN A 1033 -12.97 -7.74 20.22
C ASN A 1033 -13.36 -8.79 19.15
N PRO A 1034 -12.43 -9.62 18.63
CA PRO A 1034 -12.76 -10.60 17.60
C PRO A 1034 -13.86 -11.60 17.98
N PHE A 1035 -14.10 -11.87 19.26
CA PHE A 1035 -15.20 -12.73 19.73
C PHE A 1035 -16.58 -12.06 19.68
N GLU A 1036 -16.64 -10.74 19.55
CA GLU A 1036 -17.88 -9.98 19.36
C GLU A 1036 -18.29 -9.93 17.87
N ILE A 1037 -17.41 -10.35 16.97
CA ILE A 1037 -17.68 -10.47 15.54
C ILE A 1037 -18.33 -11.82 15.25
N SER A 1038 -19.24 -11.84 14.26
CA SER A 1038 -19.84 -13.07 13.78
C SER A 1038 -18.79 -14.14 13.48
N GLN A 1039 -18.93 -15.32 14.09
CA GLN A 1039 -18.04 -16.46 13.87
C GLN A 1039 -17.97 -16.84 12.38
N LYS A 1040 -19.07 -16.66 11.64
CA LYS A 1040 -19.16 -16.86 10.19
C LYS A 1040 -18.18 -15.98 9.43
N PHE A 1041 -18.12 -14.69 9.77
CA PHE A 1041 -17.20 -13.75 9.15
C PHE A 1041 -15.74 -14.10 9.48
N VAL A 1042 -15.43 -14.27 10.78
CA VAL A 1042 -14.06 -14.57 11.24
C VAL A 1042 -13.54 -15.86 10.61
N SER A 1043 -14.30 -16.95 10.70
CA SER A 1043 -13.90 -18.25 10.12
C SER A 1043 -13.67 -18.15 8.61
N SER A 1044 -14.51 -17.39 7.90
CA SER A 1044 -14.36 -17.22 6.45
C SER A 1044 -13.08 -16.48 6.09
N ILE A 1045 -12.78 -15.36 6.77
CA ILE A 1045 -11.55 -14.60 6.52
C ILE A 1045 -10.31 -15.46 6.81
N LEU A 1046 -10.32 -16.21 7.91
CA LEU A 1046 -9.21 -17.10 8.25
C LEU A 1046 -9.04 -18.23 7.23
N TYR A 1047 -10.15 -18.80 6.74
CA TYR A 1047 -10.12 -19.84 5.71
C TYR A 1047 -9.50 -19.30 4.41
N TYR A 1048 -9.95 -18.15 3.92
CA TYR A 1048 -9.38 -17.56 2.72
C TYR A 1048 -7.90 -17.23 2.88
N LEU A 1049 -7.46 -16.72 4.02
CA LEU A 1049 -6.03 -16.50 4.26
C LEU A 1049 -5.23 -17.81 4.27
N SER A 1050 -5.80 -18.88 4.86
CA SER A 1050 -5.13 -20.19 4.97
C SER A 1050 -4.80 -20.84 3.62
N LEU A 1051 -5.60 -20.57 2.58
CA LEU A 1051 -5.40 -21.12 1.24
C LEU A 1051 -4.16 -20.57 0.52
N GLY A 1052 -3.61 -19.43 0.97
CA GLY A 1052 -2.46 -18.78 0.36
C GLY A 1052 -1.13 -18.99 1.10
N LEU A 1053 -1.14 -19.64 2.26
CA LEU A 1053 0.06 -19.78 3.09
C LEU A 1053 1.08 -20.72 2.44
N TYR A 1054 2.35 -20.34 2.48
CA TYR A 1054 3.48 -21.22 2.12
C TYR A 1054 3.71 -22.25 3.23
N GLU A 1055 3.95 -23.53 2.86
CA GLU A 1055 4.45 -24.55 3.79
C GLU A 1055 5.87 -24.28 4.29
#